data_AF-A0A5P8W6U1-F1
#
_entry.id   AF-A0A5P8W6U1-F1
#
_cell.length_a   1.000
_cell.length_b   1.000
_cell.length_c   1.000
_cell.angle_alpha   90.00
_cell.angle_beta   90.00
_cell.angle_gamma   90.00
#
_symmetry.space_group_name_H-M   'P 1'
#
loop_
_entity.id
_entity.type
_entity.pdbx_description
1 polymer ?
#
loop_
_entity_poly.entity_id
_entity_poly.type
_entity_poly.pdbx_seq_one_letter_code
_entity_poly.pdbx_strand_id
1 'polypeptide(L)'
;MRKMQIGTTFVVAALARLTDLASRLSRRMKSGVTIAALVAIVVLAGHTVSAQITPPSQPLASLKSVPIPGPDYTGYVKDKSKAIALGKALFWDMQIGSDGRTSCATCHFKAGVDSRIKNQLNPGILRVDASGNANPDNTFSLGGPNYTLKPTDFPFHKLADVNNRNSAVISDINDIASSEGVFNTKFLSTTSGNPQDNVTQLNDPIFNVGGVKTRRVEPRNTPTTVNAVYNFRNFWDGRAQNYFNGVNPFGKRDPNAKLYKVPIPLFPPQQVSVQLKNSSLASQAVGPPLSSFEMSADGRTFDDVGNKTVGTTTLLGGIIDIFKSLSTGLKLPRDLGQKLLSPNLKALAQQNVAVDDSVLGIYRASDGKGLNQSYKQLIQAAFQPEWWSSTWSIQVDKNDGSRQPVLLGLGSIIDPNKKIYTLMEYNFSLFFGLAIQLYESTLISDNAPIDQYFDGNQNALTPQQVRGKQLFEGAAKCINCHGGAEFTNASVKNVQDQRLEYMIMGDGQQAVYDNGFYNIGVRPTTDDLGVGGKDPFGNPLSESRVAQLGKFQQLLGATPNITVSPNQRIAADGAFKTPTLRNVELTAPYFHNGGKLTLKEVVEFYNRGGDFHEQNIANLDADIENLNLTDQDKDDLVAFLKALTDERVRYEKAPFDHPQLFIHNGHPGNETSVTNDGTGKATDELLEIPSVGRNGRSTPPSNFLATP
;
A
#
# COMPACT_ATOMS: atom_id res chain seq x y z
N MET A 1 4.62 -38.23 -31.91
CA MET A 1 3.81 -39.42 -31.53
C MET A 1 4.71 -40.44 -30.82
N ARG A 2 4.16 -41.34 -29.97
CA ARG A 2 4.87 -42.17 -28.96
C ARG A 2 5.43 -41.44 -27.72
N LYS A 3 4.52 -40.99 -26.82
CA LYS A 3 4.76 -40.90 -25.35
C LYS A 3 3.46 -40.74 -24.54
N MET A 4 2.36 -41.37 -24.99
CA MET A 4 1.02 -41.21 -24.38
C MET A 4 0.22 -42.52 -24.43
N GLN A 5 0.75 -43.61 -23.86
CA GLN A 5 0.08 -44.91 -23.90
C GLN A 5 0.48 -45.91 -22.77
N ILE A 6 0.92 -45.40 -21.61
CA ILE A 6 1.37 -46.25 -20.47
C ILE A 6 0.46 -46.10 -19.22
N GLY A 7 -0.23 -44.96 -19.05
CA GLY A 7 -1.06 -44.71 -17.87
C GLY A 7 -2.43 -45.44 -17.85
N THR A 8 -3.07 -45.61 -19.01
CA THR A 8 -4.44 -46.15 -19.09
C THR A 8 -4.55 -47.66 -18.90
N THR A 9 -3.50 -48.42 -19.16
CA THR A 9 -3.53 -49.89 -19.08
C THR A 9 -3.51 -50.43 -17.65
N PHE A 10 -2.90 -49.70 -16.71
CA PHE A 10 -2.82 -50.12 -15.30
C PHE A 10 -4.16 -50.00 -14.55
N VAL A 11 -4.93 -48.94 -14.81
CA VAL A 11 -6.21 -48.69 -14.11
C VAL A 11 -7.27 -49.74 -14.48
N VAL A 12 -7.37 -50.09 -15.77
CA VAL A 12 -8.33 -51.10 -16.25
C VAL A 12 -8.00 -52.50 -15.70
N ALA A 13 -6.72 -52.85 -15.60
CA ALA A 13 -6.29 -54.12 -15.01
C ALA A 13 -6.56 -54.23 -13.50
N ALA A 14 -6.55 -53.10 -12.76
CA ALA A 14 -6.89 -53.06 -11.35
C ALA A 14 -8.39 -53.27 -11.09
N LEU A 15 -9.27 -52.59 -11.84
CA LEU A 15 -10.72 -52.78 -11.71
C LEU A 15 -11.17 -54.21 -12.08
N ALA A 16 -10.57 -54.82 -13.10
CA ALA A 16 -10.88 -56.20 -13.50
C ALA A 16 -10.54 -57.24 -12.41
N ARG A 17 -9.48 -57.00 -11.61
CA ARG A 17 -9.11 -57.88 -10.49
C ARG A 17 -10.00 -57.70 -9.26
N LEU A 18 -10.47 -56.48 -8.99
CA LEU A 18 -11.40 -56.19 -7.89
C LEU A 18 -12.78 -56.82 -8.13
N THR A 19 -13.26 -56.83 -9.37
CA THR A 19 -14.56 -57.45 -9.75
C THR A 19 -14.54 -58.98 -9.66
N ASP A 20 -13.45 -59.65 -10.07
CA ASP A 20 -13.31 -61.11 -9.86
C ASP A 20 -13.25 -61.46 -8.36
N LEU A 21 -12.49 -60.70 -7.55
CA LEU A 21 -12.37 -60.94 -6.12
C LEU A 21 -13.73 -60.81 -5.39
N ALA A 22 -14.52 -59.79 -5.73
CA ALA A 22 -15.87 -59.60 -5.20
C ALA A 22 -16.83 -60.73 -5.61
N SER A 23 -16.71 -61.25 -6.84
CA SER A 23 -17.54 -62.36 -7.34
C SER A 23 -17.28 -63.70 -6.63
N ARG A 24 -16.06 -63.90 -6.11
CA ARG A 24 -15.66 -65.12 -5.39
C ARG A 24 -16.07 -65.07 -3.92
N LEU A 25 -16.04 -63.89 -3.30
CA LEU A 25 -16.47 -63.68 -1.91
C LEU A 25 -17.97 -63.85 -1.70
N SER A 26 -18.82 -63.54 -2.70
CA SER A 26 -20.28 -63.65 -2.58
C SER A 26 -20.82 -65.10 -2.53
N ARG A 27 -20.02 -66.12 -2.85
CA ARG A 27 -20.44 -67.54 -2.83
C ARG A 27 -20.26 -68.24 -1.48
N ARG A 28 -19.67 -67.59 -0.47
CA ARG A 28 -19.52 -68.12 0.89
C ARG A 28 -19.68 -67.02 1.94
N MET A 29 -20.92 -66.75 2.36
CA MET A 29 -21.34 -66.49 3.75
C MET A 29 -22.82 -66.06 3.79
N LYS A 30 -23.50 -66.34 4.92
CA LYS A 30 -24.93 -66.09 5.07
C LYS A 30 -25.24 -64.61 5.29
N SER A 31 -26.39 -64.19 4.77
CA SER A 31 -26.92 -62.82 4.77
C SER A 31 -26.99 -62.20 6.17
N GLY A 32 -26.39 -61.02 6.33
CA GLY A 32 -26.51 -60.21 7.56
C GLY A 32 -25.35 -59.24 7.76
N VAL A 33 -24.10 -59.71 7.65
CA VAL A 33 -22.89 -58.91 7.97
C VAL A 33 -22.48 -57.99 6.81
N THR A 34 -22.84 -58.33 5.57
CA THR A 34 -22.37 -57.64 4.36
C THR A 34 -22.86 -56.19 4.24
N ILE A 35 -24.06 -55.87 4.74
CA ILE A 35 -24.64 -54.52 4.61
C ILE A 35 -23.93 -53.52 5.53
N ALA A 36 -23.64 -53.90 6.78
CA ALA A 36 -22.90 -53.05 7.72
C ALA A 36 -21.48 -52.73 7.22
N ALA A 37 -20.77 -53.73 6.67
CA ALA A 37 -19.44 -53.53 6.11
C ALA A 37 -19.45 -52.66 4.83
N LEU A 38 -20.45 -52.82 3.95
CA LEU A 38 -20.59 -51.98 2.76
C LEU A 38 -20.97 -50.54 3.10
N VAL A 39 -21.85 -50.30 4.08
CA VAL A 39 -22.17 -48.94 4.55
C VAL A 39 -20.95 -48.30 5.21
N ALA A 40 -20.19 -49.03 6.03
CA ALA A 40 -18.94 -48.51 6.61
C ALA A 40 -17.90 -48.15 5.54
N ILE A 41 -17.75 -48.98 4.50
CA ILE A 41 -16.83 -48.71 3.38
C ILE A 41 -17.33 -47.55 2.51
N VAL A 42 -18.64 -47.36 2.33
CA VAL A 42 -19.21 -46.20 1.61
C VAL A 42 -19.12 -44.92 2.44
N VAL A 43 -19.17 -44.97 3.79
CA VAL A 43 -18.91 -43.81 4.66
C VAL A 43 -17.41 -43.46 4.71
N LEU A 44 -16.52 -44.46 4.66
CA LEU A 44 -15.08 -44.24 4.53
C LEU A 44 -14.65 -43.79 3.12
N ALA A 45 -15.35 -44.20 2.07
CA ALA A 45 -15.14 -43.74 0.69
C ALA A 45 -15.91 -42.46 0.32
N GLY A 46 -16.93 -42.09 1.11
CA GLY A 46 -17.66 -40.83 1.02
C GLY A 46 -16.82 -39.63 1.46
N HIS A 47 -15.72 -39.88 2.17
CA HIS A 47 -14.59 -38.96 2.24
C HIS A 47 -13.80 -39.02 0.94
N THR A 48 -14.45 -38.63 -0.17
CA THR A 48 -13.69 -37.98 -1.23
C THR A 48 -13.10 -36.74 -0.59
N VAL A 49 -11.84 -36.83 -0.17
CA VAL A 49 -10.96 -35.68 -0.08
C VAL A 49 -11.07 -35.04 -1.46
N SER A 50 -11.90 -34.00 -1.56
CA SER A 50 -11.85 -33.09 -2.68
C SER A 50 -10.46 -32.50 -2.56
N ALA A 51 -9.52 -33.05 -3.34
CA ALA A 51 -8.16 -32.58 -3.39
C ALA A 51 -8.26 -31.17 -3.95
N GLN A 52 -8.37 -30.22 -3.03
CA GLN A 52 -8.53 -28.81 -3.30
C GLN A 52 -7.35 -28.45 -4.19
N ILE A 53 -7.65 -28.09 -5.44
CA ILE A 53 -6.62 -27.60 -6.35
C ILE A 53 -6.33 -26.17 -5.89
N THR A 54 -5.65 -26.04 -4.76
CA THR A 54 -4.87 -24.84 -4.46
C THR A 54 -3.96 -24.63 -5.67
N PRO A 55 -3.93 -23.42 -6.26
CA PRO A 55 -2.95 -23.10 -7.28
C PRO A 55 -1.57 -23.49 -6.76
N PRO A 56 -0.72 -24.19 -7.53
CA PRO A 56 0.58 -24.60 -7.06
C PRO A 56 1.36 -23.36 -6.61
N SER A 57 1.72 -23.31 -5.33
CA SER A 57 2.34 -22.15 -4.73
C SER A 57 3.63 -21.79 -5.48
N GLN A 58 3.82 -20.50 -5.76
CA GLN A 58 4.97 -20.05 -6.53
C GLN A 58 6.25 -20.36 -5.74
N PRO A 59 7.18 -21.17 -6.28
CA PRO A 59 8.36 -21.59 -5.52
C PRO A 59 9.22 -20.37 -5.17
N LEU A 60 9.79 -20.39 -3.96
CA LEU A 60 10.70 -19.36 -3.49
C LEU A 60 11.98 -19.35 -4.35
N ALA A 61 12.48 -18.15 -4.65
CA ALA A 61 13.67 -17.97 -5.50
C ALA A 61 14.40 -16.64 -5.19
N SER A 62 15.59 -16.47 -5.77
CA SER A 62 16.39 -15.23 -5.72
C SER A 62 15.71 -14.11 -6.52
N LEU A 63 15.59 -12.92 -5.92
CA LEU A 63 14.94 -11.77 -6.57
C LEU A 63 15.77 -11.23 -7.75
N LYS A 64 17.09 -11.48 -7.79
CA LYS A 64 17.98 -11.13 -8.91
C LYS A 64 17.52 -11.72 -10.25
N SER A 65 16.74 -12.80 -10.23
CA SER A 65 16.19 -13.45 -11.41
C SER A 65 14.90 -12.81 -11.96
N VAL A 66 14.27 -11.89 -11.21
CA VAL A 66 12.99 -11.29 -11.59
C VAL A 66 13.19 -9.94 -12.28
N PRO A 67 12.67 -9.74 -13.50
CA PRO A 67 12.66 -8.43 -14.13
C PRO A 67 11.83 -7.42 -13.32
N ILE A 68 12.40 -6.26 -13.02
CA ILE A 68 11.70 -5.15 -12.36
C ILE A 68 10.53 -4.68 -13.25
N PRO A 69 9.27 -4.73 -12.80
CA PRO A 69 8.13 -4.25 -13.58
C PRO A 69 8.20 -2.74 -13.86
N GLY A 70 7.74 -2.34 -15.05
CA GLY A 70 7.57 -0.92 -15.38
C GLY A 70 6.79 -0.72 -16.69
N PRO A 71 6.30 0.50 -16.95
CA PRO A 71 5.70 0.88 -18.23
C PRO A 71 6.73 0.96 -19.35
N ASP A 72 6.22 1.01 -20.57
CA ASP A 72 6.93 1.67 -21.66
C ASP A 72 6.93 3.19 -21.41
N TYR A 73 8.11 3.76 -21.16
CA TYR A 73 8.29 5.20 -20.95
C TYR A 73 8.53 5.97 -22.27
N THR A 74 8.50 5.29 -23.43
CA THR A 74 8.70 5.89 -24.75
C THR A 74 7.69 7.01 -24.99
N GLY A 75 8.18 8.18 -25.42
CA GLY A 75 7.36 9.39 -25.56
C GLY A 75 7.06 10.13 -24.25
N TYR A 76 7.50 9.65 -23.08
CA TYR A 76 7.33 10.35 -21.81
C TYR A 76 8.69 10.78 -21.23
N VAL A 77 9.56 9.82 -20.96
CA VAL A 77 10.89 10.03 -20.37
C VAL A 77 11.92 10.05 -21.48
N LYS A 78 12.83 11.03 -21.46
CA LYS A 78 13.98 11.11 -22.37
C LYS A 78 15.30 10.73 -21.72
N ASP A 79 15.41 10.91 -20.40
CA ASP A 79 16.58 10.49 -19.61
C ASP A 79 16.11 9.89 -18.29
N LYS A 80 16.26 8.56 -18.17
CA LYS A 80 15.87 7.79 -16.98
C LYS A 80 16.69 8.19 -15.75
N SER A 81 17.97 8.56 -15.91
CA SER A 81 18.84 8.95 -14.79
C SER A 81 18.41 10.29 -14.18
N LYS A 82 18.00 11.25 -15.01
CA LYS A 82 17.44 12.54 -14.57
C LYS A 82 16.07 12.36 -13.93
N ALA A 83 15.25 11.46 -14.45
CA ALA A 83 13.97 11.11 -13.85
C ALA A 83 14.12 10.45 -12.46
N ILE A 84 15.11 9.55 -12.28
CA ILE A 84 15.45 8.96 -10.98
C ILE A 84 15.93 10.04 -9.99
N ALA A 85 16.82 10.95 -10.43
CA ALA A 85 17.30 12.05 -9.58
C ALA A 85 16.16 13.00 -9.15
N LEU A 86 15.26 13.35 -10.07
CA LEU A 86 14.04 14.08 -9.78
C LEU A 86 13.13 13.30 -8.81
N GLY A 87 13.01 11.98 -8.98
CA GLY A 87 12.21 11.11 -8.13
C GLY A 87 12.71 11.05 -6.70
N LYS A 88 14.03 10.87 -6.51
CA LYS A 88 14.65 10.91 -5.18
C LYS A 88 14.53 12.30 -4.56
N ALA A 89 14.68 13.38 -5.35
CA ALA A 89 14.44 14.72 -4.85
C ALA A 89 12.98 14.91 -4.39
N LEU A 90 11.99 14.49 -5.18
CA LEU A 90 10.57 14.64 -4.83
C LEU A 90 10.11 13.71 -3.70
N PHE A 91 10.61 12.48 -3.59
CA PHE A 91 10.21 11.58 -2.51
C PHE A 91 10.60 12.13 -1.12
N TRP A 92 11.74 12.82 -1.05
CA TRP A 92 12.31 13.32 0.20
C TRP A 92 12.03 14.81 0.47
N ASP A 93 11.51 15.61 -0.46
CA ASP A 93 11.39 17.08 -0.24
C ASP A 93 10.23 17.46 0.69
N MET A 94 10.60 17.98 1.86
CA MET A 94 9.71 18.48 2.91
C MET A 94 8.82 19.65 2.44
N GLN A 95 9.21 20.36 1.37
CA GLN A 95 8.46 21.48 0.78
C GLN A 95 7.21 21.02 -0.01
N ILE A 96 7.00 19.72 -0.19
CA ILE A 96 5.84 19.17 -0.93
C ILE A 96 4.58 19.17 -0.08
N GLY A 97 4.69 18.89 1.22
CA GLY A 97 3.57 18.97 2.16
C GLY A 97 3.02 20.39 2.29
N SER A 98 1.74 20.50 2.67
CA SER A 98 1.12 21.82 2.88
C SER A 98 1.66 22.54 4.12
N ASP A 99 2.23 21.82 5.08
CA ASP A 99 2.91 22.39 6.24
C ASP A 99 4.36 22.82 5.97
N GLY A 100 4.92 22.51 4.78
CA GLY A 100 6.30 22.79 4.43
C GLY A 100 7.33 22.01 5.27
N ARG A 101 6.92 20.87 5.84
CA ARG A 101 7.76 19.93 6.60
C ARG A 101 7.54 18.46 6.22
N THR A 102 6.35 18.11 5.73
CA THR A 102 5.99 16.71 5.44
C THR A 102 6.33 16.32 4.00
N SER A 103 6.96 15.16 3.82
CA SER A 103 7.35 14.53 2.55
C SER A 103 6.84 13.09 2.50
N CYS A 104 6.95 12.38 1.36
CA CYS A 104 6.67 10.95 1.34
C CYS A 104 7.63 10.20 2.29
N ALA A 105 8.91 10.60 2.31
CA ALA A 105 9.90 10.03 3.20
C ALA A 105 9.60 10.24 4.70
N THR A 106 8.77 11.22 5.09
CA THR A 106 8.42 11.46 6.50
C THR A 106 7.78 10.24 7.18
N CYS A 107 7.04 9.42 6.41
CA CYS A 107 6.42 8.17 6.88
C CYS A 107 7.18 6.91 6.43
N HIS A 108 8.24 7.07 5.62
CA HIS A 108 8.92 5.97 4.92
C HIS A 108 10.46 6.00 5.09
N PHE A 109 10.98 6.78 6.05
CA PHE A 109 12.42 7.10 6.15
C PHE A 109 13.30 5.89 6.52
N LYS A 110 12.77 4.87 7.19
CA LYS A 110 13.56 3.74 7.71
C LYS A 110 13.05 2.41 7.18
N ALA A 111 13.87 1.75 6.35
CA ALA A 111 13.48 0.52 5.62
C ALA A 111 12.13 0.65 4.85
N GLY A 112 11.79 1.88 4.44
CA GLY A 112 10.53 2.20 3.78
C GLY A 112 9.32 2.33 4.71
N VAL A 113 9.47 2.31 6.03
CA VAL A 113 8.38 2.47 7.02
C VAL A 113 8.68 3.59 8.03
N ASP A 114 7.72 3.81 8.93
CA ASP A 114 7.85 4.68 10.09
C ASP A 114 8.24 3.85 11.32
N SER A 115 9.18 4.37 12.11
CA SER A 115 9.62 3.78 13.38
C SER A 115 9.48 4.72 14.56
N ARG A 116 8.76 5.84 14.41
CA ARG A 116 8.36 6.73 15.51
C ARG A 116 7.42 5.99 16.46
N ILE A 117 7.35 6.43 17.72
CA ILE A 117 6.55 5.78 18.77
C ILE A 117 5.60 6.74 19.49
N LYS A 118 5.70 8.05 19.23
CA LYS A 118 4.96 9.12 19.88
C LYS A 118 3.98 9.74 18.89
N ASN A 119 2.75 10.03 19.35
CA ASN A 119 1.64 10.46 18.49
C ASN A 119 1.38 9.51 17.30
N GLN A 120 1.40 8.20 17.52
CA GLN A 120 1.25 7.18 16.46
C GLN A 120 -0.10 6.44 16.50
N LEU A 121 -1.11 6.97 17.20
CA LEU A 121 -2.42 6.31 17.33
C LEU A 121 -3.51 6.99 16.50
N ASN A 122 -4.36 6.17 15.89
CA ASN A 122 -5.65 6.54 15.29
C ASN A 122 -6.74 5.63 15.90
N PRO A 123 -7.94 6.13 16.27
CA PRO A 123 -8.90 5.36 17.07
C PRO A 123 -9.70 4.30 16.30
N GLY A 124 -9.50 4.11 14.99
CA GLY A 124 -10.30 3.18 14.17
C GLY A 124 -11.33 3.86 13.27
N ILE A 125 -10.96 5.00 12.67
CA ILE A 125 -11.89 5.87 11.92
C ILE A 125 -12.44 5.30 10.60
N LEU A 126 -12.06 4.08 10.21
CA LEU A 126 -12.56 3.39 9.00
C LEU A 126 -13.73 2.44 9.25
N ARG A 127 -14.14 2.27 10.51
CA ARG A 127 -15.22 1.38 10.90
C ARG A 127 -16.53 1.69 10.18
N VAL A 128 -17.27 0.63 9.84
CA VAL A 128 -18.59 0.66 9.21
C VAL A 128 -19.63 -0.09 10.04
N ASP A 129 -20.91 0.20 9.78
CA ASP A 129 -22.02 -0.61 10.28
C ASP A 129 -22.18 -1.92 9.49
N ALA A 130 -23.10 -2.79 9.93
CA ALA A 130 -23.40 -4.06 9.25
C ALA A 130 -24.01 -3.89 7.83
N SER A 131 -24.36 -2.68 7.42
CA SER A 131 -24.81 -2.34 6.06
C SER A 131 -23.70 -1.73 5.19
N GLY A 132 -22.48 -1.56 5.73
CA GLY A 132 -21.34 -0.94 5.06
C GLY A 132 -21.39 0.59 5.02
N ASN A 133 -22.21 1.26 5.85
CA ASN A 133 -22.17 2.71 6.02
C ASN A 133 -21.11 3.10 7.04
N ALA A 134 -20.48 4.28 6.90
CA ALA A 134 -19.47 4.75 7.85
C ALA A 134 -20.03 4.86 9.28
N ASN A 135 -19.34 4.23 10.23
CA ASN A 135 -19.61 4.25 11.67
C ASN A 135 -18.27 4.37 12.43
N PRO A 136 -17.56 5.51 12.26
CA PRO A 136 -16.17 5.66 12.69
C PRO A 136 -16.03 5.74 14.21
N ASP A 137 -14.96 5.13 14.73
CA ASP A 137 -14.56 5.30 16.12
C ASP A 137 -13.96 6.70 16.35
N ASN A 138 -14.43 7.36 17.40
CA ASN A 138 -14.07 8.77 17.71
C ASN A 138 -13.35 8.90 19.05
N THR A 139 -12.99 7.78 19.67
CA THR A 139 -12.41 7.68 21.01
C THR A 139 -11.32 6.62 20.99
N PHE A 140 -10.15 6.97 21.51
CA PHE A 140 -9.00 6.06 21.61
C PHE A 140 -9.20 5.05 22.74
N SER A 141 -8.73 3.82 22.51
CA SER A 141 -8.87 2.67 23.41
C SER A 141 -7.61 2.43 24.24
N LEU A 142 -6.43 2.72 23.69
CA LEU A 142 -5.13 2.54 24.35
C LEU A 142 -4.63 3.83 24.98
N GLY A 143 -4.61 4.93 24.22
CA GLY A 143 -4.08 6.21 24.64
C GLY A 143 -4.46 7.33 23.68
N GLY A 144 -4.64 8.54 24.18
CA GLY A 144 -5.07 9.69 23.37
C GLY A 144 -4.03 10.17 22.35
N PRO A 145 -4.34 11.23 21.58
CA PRO A 145 -3.37 11.87 20.71
C PRO A 145 -2.13 12.28 21.49
N ASN A 146 -0.95 12.21 20.88
CA ASN A 146 0.36 12.40 21.54
C ASN A 146 0.77 11.36 22.61
N TYR A 147 0.05 10.24 22.76
CA TYR A 147 0.52 9.10 23.54
C TYR A 147 1.87 8.56 23.02
N THR A 148 2.68 8.00 23.91
CA THR A 148 3.95 7.32 23.57
C THR A 148 3.81 5.81 23.79
N LEU A 149 3.85 5.06 22.69
CA LEU A 149 3.74 3.60 22.66
C LEU A 149 4.86 2.91 23.43
N LYS A 150 4.54 1.78 24.06
CA LYS A 150 5.44 0.95 24.88
C LYS A 150 5.31 -0.52 24.50
N PRO A 151 6.32 -1.36 24.76
CA PRO A 151 6.22 -2.80 24.47
C PRO A 151 5.05 -3.50 25.18
N THR A 152 4.64 -3.00 26.35
CA THR A 152 3.52 -3.52 27.14
C THR A 152 2.15 -3.34 26.50
N ASP A 153 2.04 -2.41 25.55
CA ASP A 153 0.80 -2.05 24.87
C ASP A 153 0.44 -3.09 23.79
N PHE A 154 1.37 -3.98 23.47
CA PHE A 154 1.22 -5.02 22.47
C PHE A 154 1.04 -6.42 23.10
N PRO A 155 0.41 -7.36 22.36
CA PRO A 155 -0.38 -7.12 21.15
C PRO A 155 -1.71 -6.41 21.47
N PHE A 156 -2.25 -5.64 20.51
CA PHE A 156 -3.51 -4.89 20.67
C PHE A 156 -4.72 -5.81 20.95
N HIS A 157 -4.74 -6.99 20.33
CA HIS A 157 -5.59 -8.10 20.74
C HIS A 157 -4.73 -9.11 21.53
N LYS A 158 -5.01 -9.25 22.83
CA LYS A 158 -4.22 -10.04 23.78
C LYS A 158 -5.05 -11.13 24.43
N LEU A 159 -4.57 -12.36 24.32
CA LEU A 159 -5.20 -13.57 24.80
C LEU A 159 -4.51 -14.11 26.06
N ALA A 160 -5.25 -14.83 26.90
CA ALA A 160 -4.72 -15.51 28.08
C ALA A 160 -3.87 -16.74 27.72
N ASP A 161 -4.18 -17.41 26.61
CA ASP A 161 -3.33 -18.39 25.95
C ASP A 161 -3.07 -17.96 24.50
N VAL A 162 -1.83 -17.59 24.22
CA VAL A 162 -1.38 -17.11 22.89
C VAL A 162 -1.55 -18.15 21.77
N ASN A 163 -1.73 -19.42 22.11
CA ASN A 163 -1.92 -20.51 21.15
C ASN A 163 -3.40 -20.84 20.88
N ASN A 164 -4.32 -20.29 21.66
CA ASN A 164 -5.74 -20.62 21.59
C ASN A 164 -6.57 -19.35 21.42
N ARG A 165 -7.04 -19.11 20.18
CA ARG A 165 -7.93 -17.98 19.86
C ARG A 165 -9.25 -17.96 20.64
N ASN A 166 -9.69 -19.12 21.16
CA ASN A 166 -10.88 -19.24 22.01
C ASN A 166 -10.58 -19.07 23.52
N SER A 167 -9.36 -18.70 23.89
CA SER A 167 -9.02 -18.39 25.29
C SER A 167 -9.56 -17.02 25.71
N ALA A 168 -9.55 -16.73 27.01
CA ALA A 168 -10.05 -15.46 27.52
C ALA A 168 -9.24 -14.27 26.98
N VAL A 169 -9.93 -13.26 26.46
CA VAL A 169 -9.33 -11.99 26.04
C VAL A 169 -8.92 -11.20 27.28
N ILE A 170 -7.64 -10.83 27.36
CA ILE A 170 -7.08 -9.96 28.43
C ILE A 170 -7.32 -8.50 28.08
N SER A 171 -7.12 -8.12 26.82
CA SER A 171 -7.36 -6.77 26.30
C SER A 171 -7.65 -6.81 24.81
N ASP A 172 -8.54 -5.94 24.34
CA ASP A 172 -8.82 -5.72 22.91
C ASP A 172 -8.82 -4.22 22.60
N ILE A 173 -8.04 -3.83 21.60
CA ILE A 173 -7.84 -2.44 21.16
C ILE A 173 -8.10 -2.38 19.66
N ASN A 174 -9.00 -1.48 19.24
CA ASN A 174 -9.24 -1.19 17.81
C ASN A 174 -8.40 -0.01 17.28
N ASP A 175 -7.63 0.64 18.15
CA ASP A 175 -6.70 1.68 17.73
C ASP A 175 -5.69 1.13 16.72
N ILE A 176 -5.19 2.00 15.86
CA ILE A 176 -4.23 1.72 14.80
C ILE A 176 -2.91 2.38 15.16
N ALA A 177 -1.82 1.61 15.17
CA ALA A 177 -0.46 2.17 15.24
C ALA A 177 0.00 2.53 13.81
N SER A 178 0.21 3.81 13.53
CA SER A 178 0.68 4.31 12.24
C SER A 178 1.33 5.70 12.32
N SER A 179 1.86 6.14 11.18
CA SER A 179 2.48 7.45 10.97
C SER A 179 1.55 8.61 11.29
N GLU A 180 2.05 9.58 12.07
CA GLU A 180 1.51 10.93 12.08
C GLU A 180 1.88 11.70 10.80
N GLY A 181 0.91 12.44 10.27
CA GLY A 181 1.06 13.35 9.14
C GLY A 181 0.80 14.80 9.54
N VAL A 182 -0.25 15.43 9.02
CA VAL A 182 -0.49 16.88 9.15
C VAL A 182 -1.61 17.25 10.14
N PHE A 183 -1.65 18.52 10.54
CA PHE A 183 -2.78 19.10 11.29
C PHE A 183 -4.02 19.28 10.41
N ASN A 184 -5.21 19.15 11.00
CA ASN A 184 -6.45 19.47 10.28
C ASN A 184 -6.51 20.96 9.89
N THR A 185 -6.35 21.23 8.60
CA THR A 185 -6.27 22.57 8.03
C THR A 185 -6.92 22.58 6.66
N LYS A 186 -7.49 23.71 6.25
CA LYS A 186 -8.10 23.90 4.92
C LYS A 186 -7.15 24.66 4.01
N PHE A 187 -6.93 24.15 2.81
CA PHE A 187 -6.14 24.80 1.77
C PHE A 187 -6.80 26.11 1.31
N LEU A 188 -6.01 27.18 1.18
CA LEU A 188 -6.47 28.47 0.64
C LEU A 188 -5.76 28.81 -0.68
N SER A 189 -4.43 28.70 -0.72
CA SER A 189 -3.60 28.96 -1.89
C SER A 189 -2.12 28.59 -1.62
N THR A 190 -1.31 28.48 -2.67
CA THR A 190 0.16 28.50 -2.55
C THR A 190 0.72 29.91 -2.67
N THR A 191 1.78 30.21 -1.91
CA THR A 191 2.60 31.43 -2.11
C THR A 191 3.87 31.05 -2.88
N SER A 192 4.17 31.77 -3.97
CA SER A 192 5.35 31.49 -4.82
C SER A 192 6.64 31.64 -4.01
N GLY A 193 7.47 30.58 -3.99
CA GLY A 193 8.71 30.53 -3.22
C GLY A 193 8.54 30.22 -1.73
N ASN A 194 7.32 29.97 -1.24
CA ASN A 194 7.10 29.55 0.14
C ASN A 194 7.01 28.01 0.24
N PRO A 195 7.83 27.36 1.09
CA PRO A 195 7.68 25.96 1.46
C PRO A 195 6.31 25.59 2.05
N GLN A 196 5.63 26.52 2.73
CA GLN A 196 4.34 26.28 3.37
C GLN A 196 3.19 26.80 2.51
N ASP A 197 2.09 26.03 2.42
CA ASP A 197 0.86 26.46 1.77
C ASP A 197 0.11 27.47 2.68
N ASN A 198 -0.62 28.42 2.09
CA ASN A 198 -1.52 29.26 2.87
C ASN A 198 -2.75 28.44 3.25
N VAL A 199 -2.99 28.30 4.56
CA VAL A 199 -4.06 27.45 5.11
C VAL A 199 -4.84 28.17 6.19
N THR A 200 -6.09 27.76 6.42
CA THR A 200 -6.83 28.10 7.64
C THR A 200 -6.88 26.88 8.56
N GLN A 201 -6.79 27.07 9.87
CA GLN A 201 -6.93 25.96 10.81
C GLN A 201 -8.39 25.51 10.91
N LEU A 202 -8.61 24.19 10.91
CA LEU A 202 -9.91 23.59 11.18
C LEU A 202 -9.96 23.08 12.62
N ASN A 203 -11.17 22.88 13.14
CA ASN A 203 -11.33 22.15 14.39
C ASN A 203 -11.06 20.65 14.16
N ASP A 204 -10.54 19.94 15.15
CA ASP A 204 -10.43 18.49 15.10
C ASP A 204 -10.95 17.89 16.41
N PRO A 205 -12.12 17.22 16.41
CA PRO A 205 -12.70 16.66 17.63
C PRO A 205 -11.97 15.38 18.11
N ILE A 206 -11.18 14.73 17.24
CA ILE A 206 -10.46 13.48 17.54
C ILE A 206 -9.00 13.80 17.91
N PHE A 207 -8.30 14.51 17.02
CA PHE A 207 -6.86 14.79 17.16
C PHE A 207 -6.63 16.13 17.89
N ASN A 208 -6.98 16.14 19.19
CA ASN A 208 -6.68 17.25 20.09
C ASN A 208 -6.43 16.77 21.53
N VAL A 209 -5.65 17.55 22.28
CA VAL A 209 -5.43 17.36 23.72
C VAL A 209 -5.83 18.67 24.41
N GLY A 210 -6.86 18.63 25.25
CA GLY A 210 -7.38 19.82 25.94
C GLY A 210 -7.86 20.95 25.01
N GLY A 211 -8.34 20.63 23.80
CA GLY A 211 -8.74 21.62 22.78
C GLY A 211 -7.59 22.21 21.94
N VAL A 212 -6.34 21.83 22.24
CA VAL A 212 -5.15 22.12 21.44
C VAL A 212 -4.99 21.02 20.38
N LYS A 213 -4.98 21.38 19.10
CA LYS A 213 -5.05 20.40 18.00
C LYS A 213 -3.69 19.76 17.81
N THR A 214 -3.62 18.43 17.75
CA THR A 214 -2.40 17.67 17.44
C THR A 214 -2.34 17.35 15.95
N ARG A 215 -1.23 16.76 15.50
CA ARG A 215 -1.17 16.15 14.16
C ARG A 215 -2.07 14.91 14.09
N ARG A 216 -2.63 14.67 12.91
CA ARG A 216 -3.43 13.47 12.60
C ARG A 216 -2.53 12.27 12.38
N VAL A 217 -3.10 11.08 12.56
CA VAL A 217 -2.44 9.79 12.34
C VAL A 217 -3.19 9.00 11.29
N GLU A 218 -2.45 8.35 10.38
CA GLU A 218 -3.02 7.53 9.32
C GLU A 218 -3.93 6.41 9.87
N PRO A 219 -5.06 6.11 9.20
CA PRO A 219 -5.97 5.07 9.64
C PRO A 219 -5.50 3.64 9.34
N ARG A 220 -4.30 3.48 8.75
CA ARG A 220 -3.62 2.19 8.54
C ARG A 220 -2.13 2.37 8.71
N ASN A 221 -1.47 1.37 9.30
CA ASN A 221 -0.02 1.25 9.42
C ASN A 221 0.68 1.41 8.06
N THR A 222 1.82 2.09 8.04
CA THR A 222 2.51 2.47 6.80
C THR A 222 3.29 1.27 6.20
N PRO A 223 2.99 0.83 4.97
CA PRO A 223 3.69 -0.30 4.35
C PRO A 223 5.05 0.11 3.80
N THR A 224 5.99 -0.85 3.68
CA THR A 224 7.32 -0.58 3.11
C THR A 224 7.27 -0.19 1.62
N THR A 225 8.09 0.79 1.24
CA THR A 225 8.38 1.17 -0.16
C THR A 225 9.47 0.29 -0.80
N VAL A 226 10.27 -0.43 0.00
CA VAL A 226 11.30 -1.34 -0.52
C VAL A 226 10.64 -2.49 -1.28
N ASN A 227 11.12 -2.79 -2.49
CA ASN A 227 10.52 -3.74 -3.43
C ASN A 227 9.06 -3.43 -3.85
N ALA A 228 8.48 -2.27 -3.52
CA ALA A 228 7.07 -1.98 -3.80
C ALA A 228 6.73 -1.92 -5.31
N VAL A 229 7.73 -1.75 -6.18
CA VAL A 229 7.62 -1.86 -7.64
C VAL A 229 7.07 -3.20 -8.13
N TYR A 230 7.26 -4.27 -7.35
CA TYR A 230 6.74 -5.58 -7.71
C TYR A 230 5.24 -5.73 -7.47
N ASN A 231 4.58 -4.84 -6.69
CA ASN A 231 3.15 -4.94 -6.41
C ASN A 231 2.27 -4.57 -7.62
N PHE A 232 1.25 -5.39 -7.93
CA PHE A 232 0.31 -5.11 -9.02
C PHE A 232 -0.62 -3.92 -8.73
N ARG A 233 -1.07 -3.77 -7.48
CA ARG A 233 -1.73 -2.57 -6.95
C ARG A 233 -1.01 -2.15 -5.68
N ASN A 234 -0.88 -0.85 -5.43
CA ASN A 234 -0.34 -0.34 -4.18
C ASN A 234 -1.44 0.19 -3.26
N PHE A 235 -1.06 0.52 -2.02
CA PHE A 235 -1.92 0.62 -0.82
C PHE A 235 -2.51 -0.72 -0.34
N TRP A 236 -2.85 -0.77 0.95
CA TRP A 236 -3.44 -1.93 1.62
C TRP A 236 -4.79 -2.36 1.04
N ASP A 237 -5.61 -1.41 0.58
CA ASP A 237 -6.93 -1.60 -0.03
C ASP A 237 -6.92 -1.59 -1.57
N GLY A 238 -5.74 -1.54 -2.19
CA GLY A 238 -5.58 -1.55 -3.64
C GLY A 238 -6.00 -0.26 -4.35
N ARG A 239 -6.09 0.89 -3.66
CA ARG A 239 -6.47 2.18 -4.29
C ARG A 239 -5.51 2.68 -5.38
N ALA A 240 -4.24 2.25 -5.43
CA ALA A 240 -3.30 2.64 -6.49
C ALA A 240 -3.25 1.61 -7.63
N GLN A 241 -3.86 1.95 -8.77
CA GLN A 241 -4.07 1.02 -9.90
C GLN A 241 -2.79 0.74 -10.70
N ASN A 242 -2.69 -0.47 -11.27
CA ASN A 242 -1.60 -0.86 -12.17
C ASN A 242 -1.46 0.01 -13.43
N TYR A 243 -2.53 0.71 -13.82
CA TYR A 243 -2.55 1.67 -14.92
C TYR A 243 -2.57 3.10 -14.37
N PHE A 244 -1.45 3.81 -14.45
CA PHE A 244 -1.39 5.21 -14.07
C PHE A 244 -2.00 6.10 -15.16
N ASN A 245 -2.88 7.03 -14.76
CA ASN A 245 -3.57 7.95 -15.68
C ASN A 245 -2.86 9.31 -15.87
N GLY A 246 -1.72 9.52 -15.21
CA GLY A 246 -0.97 10.79 -15.25
C GLY A 246 -1.45 11.85 -14.24
N VAL A 247 -2.48 11.55 -13.44
CA VAL A 247 -3.21 12.53 -12.63
C VAL A 247 -3.42 12.06 -11.18
N ASN A 248 -4.01 10.89 -10.97
CA ASN A 248 -4.47 10.40 -9.68
C ASN A 248 -4.35 8.85 -9.58
N PRO A 249 -4.56 8.25 -8.39
CA PRO A 249 -4.32 6.81 -8.18
C PRO A 249 -5.24 5.86 -8.95
N PHE A 250 -6.36 6.36 -9.50
CA PHE A 250 -7.51 5.54 -9.87
C PHE A 250 -7.52 5.02 -11.33
N GLY A 251 -6.52 5.38 -12.14
CA GLY A 251 -6.36 4.86 -13.49
C GLY A 251 -7.59 5.13 -14.37
N LYS A 252 -8.16 4.08 -14.99
CA LYS A 252 -9.36 4.16 -15.83
C LYS A 252 -10.68 4.43 -15.08
N ARG A 253 -10.71 4.31 -13.76
CA ARG A 253 -11.90 4.59 -12.94
C ARG A 253 -12.28 6.07 -13.00
N ASP A 254 -11.29 6.94 -13.20
CA ASP A 254 -11.49 8.34 -13.55
C ASP A 254 -11.45 8.53 -15.08
N PRO A 255 -12.59 8.82 -15.75
CA PRO A 255 -12.62 9.04 -17.18
C PRO A 255 -12.04 10.39 -17.63
N ASN A 256 -11.93 11.40 -16.74
CA ASN A 256 -11.50 12.76 -17.11
C ASN A 256 -10.25 13.25 -16.35
N ALA A 257 -9.49 12.32 -15.76
CA ALA A 257 -8.03 12.38 -15.68
C ALA A 257 -7.45 12.64 -17.10
N LYS A 258 -7.26 13.92 -17.43
CA LYS A 258 -6.80 14.42 -18.72
C LYS A 258 -5.58 15.31 -18.55
N LEU A 259 -4.60 15.12 -19.42
CA LEU A 259 -3.43 15.98 -19.55
C LEU A 259 -3.49 16.75 -20.87
N TYR A 260 -2.57 17.69 -21.08
CA TYR A 260 -2.36 18.29 -22.39
C TYR A 260 -1.01 17.89 -22.98
N LYS A 261 -0.95 17.73 -24.29
CA LYS A 261 0.27 17.40 -25.04
C LYS A 261 0.41 18.35 -26.22
N VAL A 262 1.62 18.81 -26.53
CA VAL A 262 1.88 19.73 -27.64
C VAL A 262 2.97 19.18 -28.57
N PRO A 263 2.66 18.84 -29.84
CA PRO A 263 3.68 18.30 -30.76
C PRO A 263 4.79 19.31 -31.11
N ILE A 264 4.43 20.60 -31.25
CA ILE A 264 5.36 21.71 -31.52
C ILE A 264 4.89 22.91 -30.68
N PRO A 265 5.75 23.55 -29.85
CA PRO A 265 5.34 24.50 -28.79
C PRO A 265 4.44 25.68 -29.19
N LEU A 266 4.40 26.03 -30.48
CA LEU A 266 3.61 27.15 -31.04
C LEU A 266 2.14 26.80 -31.31
N PHE A 267 1.80 25.51 -31.43
CA PHE A 267 0.42 25.08 -31.66
C PHE A 267 -0.37 24.93 -30.35
N PRO A 268 -1.72 25.04 -30.39
CA PRO A 268 -2.56 24.77 -29.23
C PRO A 268 -2.31 23.35 -28.67
N PRO A 269 -2.02 23.21 -27.37
CA PRO A 269 -1.96 21.91 -26.70
C PRO A 269 -3.25 21.11 -26.88
N GLN A 270 -3.11 19.83 -27.19
CA GLN A 270 -4.22 18.89 -27.39
C GLN A 270 -4.48 18.12 -26.09
N GLN A 271 -5.74 17.95 -25.72
CA GLN A 271 -6.11 17.17 -24.54
C GLN A 271 -5.94 15.67 -24.82
N VAL A 272 -5.30 14.95 -23.90
CA VAL A 272 -4.99 13.52 -24.03
C VAL A 272 -5.30 12.76 -22.74
N SER A 273 -5.55 11.46 -22.86
CA SER A 273 -5.53 10.53 -21.72
C SER A 273 -4.25 9.70 -21.76
N VAL A 274 -3.61 9.55 -20.62
CA VAL A 274 -2.42 8.69 -20.42
C VAL A 274 -2.88 7.40 -19.73
N GLN A 275 -2.28 6.27 -20.09
CA GLN A 275 -2.52 4.96 -19.45
C GLN A 275 -1.22 4.15 -19.48
N LEU A 276 -0.46 4.22 -18.39
CA LEU A 276 0.84 3.55 -18.27
C LEU A 276 0.67 2.28 -17.44
N LYS A 277 0.79 1.09 -18.07
CA LYS A 277 0.73 -0.22 -17.42
C LYS A 277 1.91 -0.40 -16.46
N ASN A 278 1.82 -1.29 -15.46
CA ASN A 278 2.90 -1.56 -14.51
C ASN A 278 3.37 -0.28 -13.80
N SER A 279 2.42 0.59 -13.47
CA SER A 279 2.65 1.91 -12.88
C SER A 279 1.86 2.14 -11.59
N SER A 280 1.69 1.08 -10.80
CA SER A 280 1.09 1.13 -9.47
C SER A 280 1.82 2.08 -8.51
N LEU A 281 3.14 2.25 -8.64
CA LEU A 281 3.92 3.24 -7.89
C LEU A 281 3.59 4.69 -8.31
N ALA A 282 3.52 5.00 -9.61
CA ALA A 282 3.16 6.36 -10.04
C ALA A 282 1.73 6.72 -9.64
N SER A 283 0.81 5.74 -9.68
CA SER A 283 -0.54 5.85 -9.12
C SER A 283 -0.52 6.09 -7.61
N GLN A 284 0.35 5.42 -6.85
CA GLN A 284 0.49 5.60 -5.40
C GLN A 284 1.02 6.99 -5.07
N ALA A 285 2.12 7.40 -5.70
CA ALA A 285 2.84 8.64 -5.39
C ALA A 285 1.97 9.90 -5.46
N VAL A 286 1.00 9.97 -6.38
CA VAL A 286 0.10 11.13 -6.51
C VAL A 286 -1.07 11.17 -5.50
N GLY A 287 -1.20 10.15 -4.63
CA GLY A 287 -2.20 10.13 -3.56
C GLY A 287 -1.81 10.98 -2.33
N PRO A 288 -0.70 10.66 -1.64
CA PRO A 288 -0.31 11.30 -0.37
C PRO A 288 -0.26 12.83 -0.38
N PRO A 289 0.25 13.51 -1.45
CA PRO A 289 0.27 14.97 -1.49
C PRO A 289 -1.10 15.66 -1.53
N LEU A 290 -2.20 14.89 -1.61
CA LEU A 290 -3.59 15.36 -1.55
C LEU A 290 -4.34 14.92 -0.28
N SER A 291 -3.77 14.01 0.52
CA SER A 291 -4.46 13.44 1.67
C SER A 291 -4.40 14.37 2.89
N SER A 292 -5.56 14.65 3.48
CA SER A 292 -5.73 15.49 4.67
C SER A 292 -5.36 14.81 5.99
N PHE A 293 -4.75 13.63 5.91
CA PHE A 293 -4.03 12.97 7.00
C PHE A 293 -2.53 12.95 6.69
N GLU A 294 -2.13 12.53 5.47
CA GLU A 294 -0.72 12.29 5.14
C GLU A 294 0.10 13.57 5.02
N MET A 295 -0.17 14.42 4.02
CA MET A 295 0.74 15.53 3.63
C MET A 295 0.03 16.86 3.33
N SER A 296 -1.30 16.89 3.27
CA SER A 296 -2.05 17.96 2.62
C SER A 296 -2.98 18.71 3.57
N ALA A 297 -3.17 20.01 3.33
CA ALA A 297 -4.38 20.67 3.78
C ALA A 297 -5.59 20.17 2.97
N ASP A 298 -6.76 20.12 3.60
CA ASP A 298 -8.03 19.72 3.02
C ASP A 298 -8.40 20.60 1.81
N GLY A 299 -8.86 19.99 0.72
CA GLY A 299 -9.24 20.67 -0.53
C GLY A 299 -8.10 20.96 -1.51
N ARG A 300 -6.91 20.38 -1.34
CA ARG A 300 -5.81 20.43 -2.34
C ARG A 300 -6.03 19.35 -3.41
N THR A 301 -5.67 19.61 -4.68
CA THR A 301 -5.95 18.69 -5.80
C THR A 301 -4.81 18.58 -6.83
N PHE A 302 -4.77 17.46 -7.58
CA PHE A 302 -3.96 17.29 -8.79
C PHE A 302 -4.79 17.40 -10.09
N ASP A 303 -6.03 16.91 -10.15
CA ASP A 303 -7.16 17.33 -11.03
C ASP A 303 -8.44 16.58 -10.58
N ASP A 304 -9.61 17.04 -11.04
CA ASP A 304 -10.93 16.40 -10.90
C ASP A 304 -11.19 15.25 -11.89
N VAL A 305 -12.21 14.40 -11.56
CA VAL A 305 -13.57 14.62 -12.11
C VAL A 305 -14.81 14.02 -11.39
N GLY A 306 -15.90 14.82 -11.32
CA GLY A 306 -17.31 14.43 -11.54
C GLY A 306 -18.08 13.58 -10.49
N ASN A 307 -19.43 13.46 -10.56
CA ASN A 307 -20.44 14.30 -11.23
C ASN A 307 -21.86 14.07 -10.63
N LYS A 308 -22.72 15.10 -10.68
CA LYS A 308 -24.19 15.16 -10.43
C LYS A 308 -24.82 14.50 -9.17
N THR A 309 -25.23 15.39 -8.25
CA THR A 309 -26.48 15.38 -7.45
C THR A 309 -26.86 14.17 -6.58
N VAL A 310 -26.74 14.33 -5.24
CA VAL A 310 -27.84 14.04 -4.27
C VAL A 310 -27.79 15.01 -3.08
N GLY A 311 -28.95 15.58 -2.73
CA GLY A 311 -29.42 15.94 -1.38
C GLY A 311 -28.48 16.51 -0.31
N THR A 312 -28.67 17.78 0.02
CA THR A 312 -28.35 18.33 1.34
C THR A 312 -29.24 17.71 2.42
N THR A 313 -28.67 16.90 3.32
CA THR A 313 -29.29 16.60 4.61
C THR A 313 -28.32 16.95 5.73
N THR A 314 -28.71 17.94 6.53
CA THR A 314 -27.96 18.40 7.70
C THR A 314 -28.03 17.34 8.79
N LEU A 315 -26.94 16.63 9.04
CA LEU A 315 -26.80 15.75 10.20
C LEU A 315 -25.51 16.07 10.95
N LEU A 316 -25.61 15.99 12.27
CA LEU A 316 -24.59 16.37 13.25
C LEU A 316 -23.37 15.45 13.15
N GLY A 317 -22.16 16.01 13.36
CA GLY A 317 -20.92 15.22 13.55
C GLY A 317 -19.90 15.40 12.43
N GLY A 318 -18.87 16.19 12.69
CA GLY A 318 -17.74 16.40 11.79
C GLY A 318 -16.73 15.24 11.82
N ILE A 319 -17.11 14.08 11.27
CA ILE A 319 -16.20 12.94 10.98
C ILE A 319 -16.37 12.44 9.52
N ILE A 320 -17.40 12.86 8.79
CA ILE A 320 -17.66 12.43 7.40
C ILE A 320 -16.58 12.91 6.40
N ASP A 321 -15.70 13.82 6.81
CA ASP A 321 -14.62 14.41 5.99
C ASP A 321 -13.44 13.47 5.67
N ILE A 322 -13.35 12.30 6.33
CA ILE A 322 -12.36 11.25 6.01
C ILE A 322 -12.48 10.78 4.55
N PHE A 323 -13.70 10.80 4.00
CA PHE A 323 -13.96 10.56 2.59
C PHE A 323 -14.52 11.81 1.85
N LYS A 324 -15.03 12.82 2.57
CA LYS A 324 -15.53 14.09 1.98
C LYS A 324 -14.48 15.16 1.71
N SER A 325 -13.22 14.99 2.14
CA SER A 325 -12.08 15.78 1.65
C SER A 325 -11.94 15.69 0.11
N LEU A 326 -12.47 14.63 -0.51
CA LEU A 326 -12.59 14.45 -1.96
C LEU A 326 -13.96 14.84 -2.55
N SER A 327 -14.94 15.30 -1.76
CA SER A 327 -16.35 15.40 -2.22
C SER A 327 -17.25 16.45 -1.56
N THR A 328 -16.79 17.69 -1.31
CA THR A 328 -17.69 18.83 -1.01
C THR A 328 -17.46 20.08 -1.88
N GLY A 329 -18.14 20.12 -3.03
CA GLY A 329 -18.65 21.32 -3.72
C GLY A 329 -17.77 22.58 -3.81
N LEU A 330 -17.25 22.83 -5.03
CA LEU A 330 -16.49 23.99 -5.53
C LEU A 330 -14.95 23.88 -5.46
N LYS A 331 -14.33 23.99 -6.66
CA LYS A 331 -12.95 24.41 -7.02
C LYS A 331 -11.91 23.35 -7.41
N LEU A 332 -11.32 23.59 -8.59
CA LEU A 332 -9.93 23.28 -8.94
C LEU A 332 -8.99 24.33 -8.34
N PRO A 333 -7.77 23.97 -7.89
CA PRO A 333 -6.59 24.27 -8.72
C PRO A 333 -5.30 23.41 -8.52
N ARG A 334 -4.46 23.30 -9.57
CA ARG A 334 -3.18 22.52 -9.62
C ARG A 334 -1.99 23.22 -8.95
N ASP A 335 -2.10 23.51 -7.66
CA ASP A 335 -1.24 24.50 -7.02
C ASP A 335 0.18 24.01 -6.68
N LEU A 336 0.35 22.70 -6.46
CA LEU A 336 1.66 22.13 -6.15
C LEU A 336 2.68 22.31 -7.29
N GLY A 337 2.22 22.26 -8.55
CA GLY A 337 3.07 22.55 -9.71
C GLY A 337 3.59 23.99 -9.69
N GLN A 338 2.72 24.97 -9.40
CA GLN A 338 3.13 26.38 -9.33
C GLN A 338 4.08 26.66 -8.17
N LYS A 339 3.88 25.99 -7.03
CA LYS A 339 4.75 26.06 -5.85
C LYS A 339 6.16 25.56 -6.18
N LEU A 340 6.29 24.32 -6.64
CA LEU A 340 7.59 23.65 -6.84
C LEU A 340 8.34 24.13 -8.09
N LEU A 341 7.63 24.65 -9.09
CA LEU A 341 8.24 25.22 -10.31
C LEU A 341 8.54 26.72 -10.19
N SER A 342 8.25 27.33 -9.03
CA SER A 342 8.65 28.71 -8.72
C SER A 342 10.17 28.86 -8.81
N PRO A 343 10.70 29.91 -9.47
CA PRO A 343 12.14 30.16 -9.53
C PRO A 343 12.77 30.45 -8.17
N ASN A 344 11.94 30.76 -7.15
CA ASN A 344 12.37 31.08 -5.81
C ASN A 344 12.41 29.86 -4.87
N LEU A 345 11.99 28.67 -5.34
CA LEU A 345 12.02 27.43 -4.55
C LEU A 345 13.14 26.49 -5.07
N LYS A 346 14.18 26.30 -4.27
CA LYS A 346 15.29 25.37 -4.54
C LYS A 346 14.83 23.95 -4.19
N ALA A 347 15.17 22.95 -5.01
CA ALA A 347 14.85 21.55 -4.68
C ALA A 347 15.65 21.11 -3.44
N LEU A 348 14.99 20.44 -2.49
CA LEU A 348 15.53 20.04 -1.19
C LEU A 348 16.12 21.20 -0.36
N ALA A 349 15.60 22.44 -0.49
CA ALA A 349 16.18 23.65 0.10
C ALA A 349 16.41 23.58 1.63
N GLN A 350 15.56 22.82 2.32
CA GLN A 350 15.55 22.68 3.77
C GLN A 350 16.48 21.56 4.30
N GLN A 351 17.17 20.82 3.41
CA GLN A 351 17.78 19.53 3.73
C GLN A 351 19.23 19.45 3.26
N ASN A 352 20.10 18.88 4.09
CA ASN A 352 21.46 18.52 3.66
C ASN A 352 21.43 17.30 2.70
N VAL A 353 22.29 17.31 1.69
CA VAL A 353 22.56 16.17 0.81
C VAL A 353 24.00 15.70 1.02
N ALA A 354 24.18 14.38 1.22
CA ALA A 354 25.51 13.79 1.40
C ALA A 354 26.38 13.98 0.14
N VAL A 355 27.68 14.22 0.33
CA VAL A 355 28.62 14.42 -0.80
C VAL A 355 28.71 13.17 -1.68
N ASP A 356 28.63 12.00 -1.06
CA ASP A 356 28.67 10.69 -1.70
C ASP A 356 27.28 10.03 -1.83
N ASP A 357 26.17 10.77 -1.76
CA ASP A 357 24.84 10.26 -2.15
C ASP A 357 24.92 9.60 -3.55
N SER A 358 24.28 8.44 -3.70
CA SER A 358 24.40 7.59 -4.91
C SER A 358 23.79 8.21 -6.16
N VAL A 359 22.83 9.13 -6.01
CA VAL A 359 22.02 9.73 -7.08
C VAL A 359 22.11 11.25 -7.06
N LEU A 360 21.94 11.87 -5.89
CA LEU A 360 21.87 13.31 -5.70
C LEU A 360 23.22 13.98 -5.50
N GLY A 361 24.29 13.23 -5.21
CA GLY A 361 25.61 13.79 -4.89
C GLY A 361 26.17 14.72 -5.97
N ILE A 362 25.93 14.41 -7.26
CA ILE A 362 26.33 15.26 -8.40
C ILE A 362 25.47 16.53 -8.59
N TYR A 363 24.28 16.55 -7.98
CA TYR A 363 23.37 17.70 -7.99
C TYR A 363 23.45 18.50 -6.68
N ARG A 364 24.20 18.05 -5.68
CA ARG A 364 24.38 18.72 -4.40
C ARG A 364 24.84 20.17 -4.61
N ALA A 365 24.18 21.12 -3.95
CA ALA A 365 24.63 22.50 -3.94
C ALA A 365 25.99 22.66 -3.19
N SER A 366 26.76 23.71 -3.49
CA SER A 366 28.09 23.91 -2.89
C SER A 366 28.03 24.00 -1.35
N ASP A 367 27.03 24.72 -0.84
CA ASP A 367 26.67 24.83 0.59
C ASP A 367 26.19 23.51 1.23
N GLY A 368 25.86 22.50 0.42
CA GLY A 368 25.33 21.21 0.84
C GLY A 368 23.84 21.16 1.13
N LYS A 369 23.14 22.30 1.08
CA LYS A 369 21.70 22.39 1.36
C LYS A 369 20.92 22.35 0.06
N GLY A 370 20.23 21.25 -0.20
CA GLY A 370 19.50 21.01 -1.42
C GLY A 370 20.36 20.97 -2.68
N LEU A 371 19.71 21.19 -3.83
CA LEU A 371 20.30 20.93 -5.14
C LEU A 371 20.74 22.21 -5.89
N ASN A 372 21.70 22.05 -6.79
CA ASN A 372 22.18 23.06 -7.73
C ASN A 372 21.28 23.22 -8.99
N GLN A 373 20.19 22.44 -9.06
CA GLN A 373 19.16 22.51 -10.10
C GLN A 373 17.78 22.70 -9.49
N SER A 374 16.94 23.47 -10.17
CA SER A 374 15.51 23.61 -9.87
C SER A 374 14.71 22.41 -10.39
N TYR A 375 13.50 22.20 -9.84
CA TYR A 375 12.57 21.19 -10.36
C TYR A 375 12.24 21.38 -11.83
N LYS A 376 12.13 22.64 -12.29
CA LYS A 376 11.97 22.98 -13.71
C LYS A 376 13.10 22.42 -14.57
N GLN A 377 14.36 22.64 -14.17
CA GLN A 377 15.53 22.12 -14.90
C GLN A 377 15.58 20.58 -14.89
N LEU A 378 15.28 19.95 -13.75
CA LEU A 378 15.24 18.50 -13.63
C LEU A 378 14.15 17.87 -14.52
N ILE A 379 12.94 18.45 -14.56
CA ILE A 379 11.85 18.02 -15.46
C ILE A 379 12.26 18.23 -16.93
N GLN A 380 12.83 19.39 -17.26
CA GLN A 380 13.33 19.68 -18.61
C GLN A 380 14.46 18.74 -19.05
N ALA A 381 15.24 18.18 -18.12
CA ALA A 381 16.26 17.19 -18.40
C ALA A 381 15.68 15.76 -18.49
N ALA A 382 14.67 15.43 -17.68
CA ALA A 382 14.09 14.08 -17.57
C ALA A 382 13.03 13.74 -18.64
N PHE A 383 12.16 14.69 -19.01
CA PHE A 383 10.95 14.41 -19.80
C PHE A 383 10.97 15.02 -21.20
N GLN A 384 10.20 14.39 -22.11
CA GLN A 384 10.02 14.83 -23.48
C GLN A 384 9.37 16.23 -23.54
N PRO A 385 9.82 17.13 -24.44
CA PRO A 385 9.39 18.53 -24.46
C PRO A 385 7.90 18.72 -24.74
N GLU A 386 7.28 17.78 -25.45
CA GLU A 386 5.84 17.76 -25.77
C GLU A 386 4.90 17.74 -24.55
N TRP A 387 5.41 17.48 -23.34
CA TRP A 387 4.65 17.53 -22.09
C TRP A 387 4.85 18.81 -21.28
N TRP A 388 5.78 19.70 -21.64
CA TRP A 388 6.10 20.88 -20.81
C TRP A 388 6.43 22.15 -21.60
N SER A 389 6.81 22.04 -22.87
CA SER A 389 7.32 23.14 -23.70
C SER A 389 6.21 23.70 -24.59
N SER A 390 5.61 24.80 -24.17
CA SER A 390 4.44 25.42 -24.82
C SER A 390 4.51 26.93 -24.67
N THR A 391 4.17 27.68 -25.73
CA THR A 391 3.87 29.12 -25.63
C THR A 391 2.43 29.39 -25.19
N TRP A 392 1.58 28.37 -25.24
CA TRP A 392 0.21 28.39 -24.74
C TRP A 392 0.15 27.99 -23.27
N SER A 393 -0.76 28.62 -22.53
CA SER A 393 -1.14 28.26 -21.17
C SER A 393 -2.43 27.44 -21.15
N ILE A 394 -2.69 26.72 -20.06
CA ILE A 394 -3.98 26.10 -19.81
C ILE A 394 -4.77 27.00 -18.85
N GLN A 395 -5.90 27.53 -19.32
CA GLN A 395 -6.87 28.23 -18.48
C GLN A 395 -7.85 27.21 -17.89
N VAL A 396 -8.20 27.42 -16.63
CA VAL A 396 -9.08 26.57 -15.84
C VAL A 396 -10.10 27.45 -15.11
N ASP A 397 -11.39 27.19 -15.28
CA ASP A 397 -12.43 27.89 -14.55
C ASP A 397 -12.61 27.29 -13.13
N LYS A 398 -12.69 28.16 -12.11
CA LYS A 398 -12.79 27.72 -10.71
C LYS A 398 -14.20 27.26 -10.32
N ASN A 399 -15.22 27.55 -11.13
CA ASN A 399 -16.61 27.24 -10.83
C ASN A 399 -17.02 25.85 -11.34
N ASP A 400 -16.71 25.54 -12.60
CA ASP A 400 -17.12 24.29 -13.27
C ASP A 400 -15.96 23.35 -13.63
N GLY A 401 -14.72 23.77 -13.44
CA GLY A 401 -13.52 22.99 -13.75
C GLY A 401 -13.18 22.88 -15.24
N SER A 402 -13.87 23.63 -16.11
CA SER A 402 -13.62 23.61 -17.54
C SER A 402 -12.21 24.08 -17.88
N ARG A 403 -11.54 23.37 -18.80
CA ARG A 403 -10.14 23.54 -19.17
C ARG A 403 -10.05 23.94 -20.65
N GLN A 404 -9.33 25.00 -20.97
CA GLN A 404 -9.11 25.46 -22.34
C GLN A 404 -7.67 25.96 -22.54
N PRO A 405 -6.98 25.57 -23.63
CA PRO A 405 -5.72 26.21 -24.01
C PRO A 405 -5.95 27.67 -24.39
N VAL A 406 -5.11 28.57 -23.88
CA VAL A 406 -5.15 30.01 -24.18
C VAL A 406 -3.76 30.54 -24.54
N LEU A 407 -3.71 31.44 -25.51
CA LEU A 407 -2.53 32.23 -25.81
C LEU A 407 -2.67 33.58 -25.08
N LEU A 408 -1.77 33.86 -24.14
CA LEU A 408 -1.76 35.13 -23.41
C LEU A 408 -1.00 36.19 -24.20
N GLY A 409 -1.62 37.35 -24.40
CA GLY A 409 -1.04 38.50 -25.09
C GLY A 409 -0.94 39.73 -24.19
N LEU A 410 -0.28 40.77 -24.69
CA LEU A 410 -0.31 42.09 -24.06
C LEU A 410 -1.76 42.60 -24.04
N GLY A 411 -2.29 42.88 -22.84
CA GLY A 411 -3.66 43.33 -22.63
C GLY A 411 -4.70 42.24 -22.34
N SER A 412 -4.32 40.96 -22.21
CA SER A 412 -5.24 39.92 -21.74
C SER A 412 -5.77 40.22 -20.32
N ILE A 413 -7.08 40.48 -20.20
CA ILE A 413 -7.74 40.65 -18.90
C ILE A 413 -7.76 39.29 -18.18
N ILE A 414 -7.16 39.24 -16.99
CA ILE A 414 -7.18 38.04 -16.14
C ILE A 414 -8.52 38.01 -15.41
N ASP A 415 -9.39 37.08 -15.80
CA ASP A 415 -10.63 36.77 -15.07
C ASP A 415 -10.27 36.20 -13.68
N PRO A 416 -10.68 36.84 -12.57
CA PRO A 416 -10.37 36.35 -11.22
C PRO A 416 -11.03 35.01 -10.89
N ASN A 417 -12.06 34.60 -11.63
CA ASN A 417 -12.70 33.28 -11.49
C ASN A 417 -11.93 32.19 -12.25
N LYS A 418 -10.89 32.53 -12.99
CA LYS A 418 -10.07 31.57 -13.74
C LYS A 418 -8.67 31.50 -13.15
N LYS A 419 -8.01 30.37 -13.37
CA LYS A 419 -6.60 30.17 -13.03
C LYS A 419 -5.85 29.68 -14.26
N ILE A 420 -4.59 30.08 -14.36
CA ILE A 420 -3.78 29.88 -15.55
C ILE A 420 -2.51 29.14 -15.15
N TYR A 421 -2.15 28.13 -15.95
CA TYR A 421 -0.96 27.31 -15.77
C TYR A 421 -0.14 27.31 -17.06
N THR A 422 1.18 27.27 -16.94
CA THR A 422 2.04 26.73 -17.99
C THR A 422 1.72 25.26 -18.23
N LEU A 423 2.08 24.73 -19.40
CA LEU A 423 1.90 23.30 -19.68
C LEU A 423 2.64 22.40 -18.67
N MET A 424 3.80 22.84 -18.15
CA MET A 424 4.57 22.11 -17.15
C MET A 424 3.88 22.05 -15.78
N GLU A 425 3.31 23.18 -15.32
CA GLU A 425 2.53 23.23 -14.08
C GLU A 425 1.24 22.43 -14.22
N TYR A 426 0.60 22.46 -15.40
CA TYR A 426 -0.56 21.63 -15.66
C TYR A 426 -0.17 20.15 -15.59
N ASN A 427 0.81 19.68 -16.37
CA ASN A 427 1.17 18.26 -16.36
C ASN A 427 2.00 17.80 -15.15
N PHE A 428 2.10 18.58 -14.06
CA PHE A 428 3.02 18.29 -12.96
C PHE A 428 2.81 16.92 -12.30
N SER A 429 1.56 16.47 -12.18
CA SER A 429 1.20 15.14 -11.65
C SER A 429 1.83 13.97 -12.43
N LEU A 430 1.98 14.12 -13.75
CA LEU A 430 2.63 13.13 -14.62
C LEU A 430 4.12 13.00 -14.28
N PHE A 431 4.80 14.15 -14.15
CA PHE A 431 6.23 14.18 -13.82
C PHE A 431 6.49 13.66 -12.41
N PHE A 432 5.64 14.05 -11.45
CA PHE A 432 5.72 13.63 -10.06
C PHE A 432 5.60 12.11 -9.93
N GLY A 433 4.51 11.53 -10.43
CA GLY A 433 4.27 10.09 -10.36
C GLY A 433 5.34 9.26 -11.07
N LEU A 434 5.72 9.63 -12.30
CA LEU A 434 6.72 8.86 -13.06
C LEU A 434 8.13 8.99 -12.50
N ALA A 435 8.52 10.16 -11.99
CA ALA A 435 9.83 10.34 -11.37
C ALA A 435 9.94 9.52 -10.08
N ILE A 436 8.96 9.62 -9.18
CA ILE A 436 8.95 8.83 -7.93
C ILE A 436 8.92 7.34 -8.22
N GLN A 437 8.05 6.86 -9.14
CA GLN A 437 8.08 5.46 -9.55
C GLN A 437 9.46 5.02 -10.04
N LEU A 438 10.13 5.82 -10.87
CA LEU A 438 11.45 5.49 -11.38
C LEU A 438 12.50 5.42 -10.27
N TYR A 439 12.41 6.27 -9.25
CA TYR A 439 13.24 6.20 -8.06
C TYR A 439 12.92 4.97 -7.19
N GLU A 440 11.66 4.73 -6.83
CA GLU A 440 11.24 3.57 -6.03
C GLU A 440 11.53 2.23 -6.73
N SER A 441 11.52 2.22 -8.08
CA SER A 441 11.98 1.08 -8.90
C SER A 441 13.49 0.78 -8.75
N THR A 442 14.26 1.63 -8.05
CA THR A 442 15.66 1.34 -7.68
C THR A 442 15.80 0.75 -6.28
N LEU A 443 14.77 0.82 -5.43
CA LEU A 443 14.80 0.38 -4.03
C LEU A 443 14.62 -1.15 -3.91
N ILE A 444 15.55 -1.88 -4.55
CA ILE A 444 15.50 -3.34 -4.70
C ILE A 444 16.37 -4.02 -3.65
N SER A 445 15.74 -4.87 -2.85
CA SER A 445 16.36 -5.68 -1.80
C SER A 445 16.43 -7.14 -2.27
N ASP A 446 17.47 -7.41 -3.06
CA ASP A 446 17.74 -8.68 -3.76
C ASP A 446 19.03 -9.39 -3.31
N ASN A 447 19.64 -9.02 -2.17
CA ASN A 447 20.90 -9.63 -1.69
C ASN A 447 20.83 -10.06 -0.21
N ALA A 448 19.63 -10.36 0.28
CA ALA A 448 19.43 -10.95 1.60
C ALA A 448 20.05 -12.38 1.66
N PRO A 449 20.30 -12.95 2.85
CA PRO A 449 20.78 -14.33 2.99
C PRO A 449 19.99 -15.37 2.18
N ILE A 450 18.67 -15.18 2.05
CA ILE A 450 17.81 -16.04 1.23
C ILE A 450 18.12 -15.97 -0.28
N ASP A 451 18.48 -14.79 -0.81
CA ASP A 451 18.86 -14.64 -2.22
C ASP A 451 20.20 -15.32 -2.48
N GLN A 452 21.18 -15.10 -1.58
CA GLN A 452 22.49 -15.73 -1.65
C GLN A 452 22.40 -17.26 -1.60
N TYR A 453 21.46 -17.80 -0.80
CA TYR A 453 21.18 -19.23 -0.74
C TYR A 453 20.66 -19.77 -2.07
N PHE A 454 19.70 -19.09 -2.70
CA PHE A 454 19.19 -19.48 -4.02
C PHE A 454 20.19 -19.23 -5.16
N ASP A 455 21.10 -18.27 -5.02
CA ASP A 455 22.24 -18.03 -5.92
C ASP A 455 23.34 -19.10 -5.78
N GLY A 456 23.21 -20.05 -4.83
CA GLY A 456 24.09 -21.21 -4.66
C GLY A 456 24.98 -21.20 -3.41
N ASN A 457 25.00 -20.13 -2.62
CA ASN A 457 25.69 -20.10 -1.33
C ASN A 457 24.86 -20.83 -0.26
N GLN A 458 24.95 -22.16 -0.21
CA GLN A 458 24.22 -22.98 0.75
C GLN A 458 24.50 -22.62 2.23
N ASN A 459 25.63 -21.98 2.52
CA ASN A 459 26.02 -21.54 3.86
C ASN A 459 25.45 -20.15 4.24
N ALA A 460 24.70 -19.49 3.35
CA ALA A 460 24.06 -18.21 3.65
C ALA A 460 22.93 -18.33 4.68
N LEU A 461 22.29 -19.50 4.79
CA LEU A 461 21.30 -19.81 5.81
C LEU A 461 21.90 -20.69 6.91
N THR A 462 21.58 -20.39 8.16
CA THR A 462 21.87 -21.30 9.28
C THR A 462 20.98 -22.55 9.21
N PRO A 463 21.37 -23.67 9.87
CA PRO A 463 20.51 -24.85 9.96
C PRO A 463 19.12 -24.55 10.56
N GLN A 464 19.01 -23.54 11.42
CA GLN A 464 17.72 -23.08 11.96
C GLN A 464 16.86 -22.42 10.87
N GLN A 465 17.46 -21.53 10.08
CA GLN A 465 16.78 -20.84 8.97
C GLN A 465 16.34 -21.82 7.88
N VAL A 466 17.10 -22.89 7.64
CA VAL A 466 16.69 -23.96 6.69
C VAL A 466 15.46 -24.71 7.18
N ARG A 467 15.34 -25.02 8.50
CA ARG A 467 14.11 -25.61 9.06
C ARG A 467 12.93 -24.65 9.00
N GLY A 468 13.14 -23.37 9.34
CA GLY A 468 12.13 -22.33 9.19
C GLY A 468 11.62 -22.18 7.76
N LYS A 469 12.51 -22.26 6.77
CA LYS A 469 12.14 -22.29 5.34
C LYS A 469 11.25 -23.50 5.01
N GLN A 470 11.61 -24.69 5.48
CA GLN A 470 10.83 -25.91 5.25
C GLN A 470 9.43 -25.84 5.89
N LEU A 471 9.31 -25.23 7.07
CA LEU A 471 8.02 -24.95 7.71
C LEU A 471 7.19 -23.96 6.88
N PHE A 472 7.81 -22.86 6.45
CA PHE A 472 7.19 -21.80 5.64
C PHE A 472 6.63 -22.32 4.30
N GLU A 473 7.36 -23.22 3.65
CA GLU A 473 6.98 -23.88 2.39
C GLU A 473 5.99 -25.05 2.57
N GLY A 474 5.75 -25.48 3.81
CA GLY A 474 5.00 -26.69 4.15
C GLY A 474 3.99 -26.46 5.27
N ALA A 475 4.28 -27.01 6.47
CA ALA A 475 3.33 -27.10 7.57
C ALA A 475 2.77 -25.75 8.07
N ALA A 476 3.50 -24.65 7.91
CA ALA A 476 3.06 -23.31 8.29
C ALA A 476 2.30 -22.56 7.18
N LYS A 477 2.17 -23.17 5.98
CA LYS A 477 1.44 -22.69 4.80
C LYS A 477 1.78 -21.29 4.26
N CYS A 478 2.79 -20.61 4.81
CA CYS A 478 3.05 -19.19 4.54
C CYS A 478 3.28 -18.90 3.04
N ILE A 479 3.90 -19.83 2.31
CA ILE A 479 4.11 -19.75 0.85
C ILE A 479 2.81 -19.60 0.04
N ASN A 480 1.66 -20.04 0.56
CA ASN A 480 0.39 -19.99 -0.16
C ASN A 480 -0.07 -18.57 -0.45
N CYS A 481 0.35 -17.59 0.36
CA CYS A 481 0.11 -16.16 0.14
C CYS A 481 1.40 -15.35 -0.09
N HIS A 482 2.54 -15.82 0.45
CA HIS A 482 3.85 -15.18 0.36
C HIS A 482 4.82 -15.95 -0.55
N GLY A 483 4.36 -16.36 -1.73
CA GLY A 483 5.15 -17.13 -2.69
C GLY A 483 6.09 -16.29 -3.56
N GLY A 484 6.81 -17.00 -4.44
CA GLY A 484 7.70 -16.43 -5.46
C GLY A 484 9.02 -15.89 -4.90
N ALA A 485 9.77 -15.18 -5.74
CA ALA A 485 10.98 -14.50 -5.29
C ALA A 485 10.65 -13.18 -4.57
N GLU A 486 9.48 -12.64 -4.86
CA GLU A 486 8.92 -11.40 -4.32
C GLU A 486 8.40 -11.56 -2.88
N PHE A 487 8.22 -12.80 -2.39
CA PHE A 487 7.60 -13.13 -1.10
C PHE A 487 6.19 -12.51 -0.93
N THR A 488 5.43 -12.45 -2.03
CA THR A 488 4.03 -11.96 -2.07
C THR A 488 3.33 -12.39 -3.35
N ASN A 489 2.10 -12.91 -3.19
CA ASN A 489 1.19 -13.19 -4.30
C ASN A 489 0.50 -11.93 -4.86
N ALA A 490 0.65 -10.76 -4.22
CA ALA A 490 0.18 -9.48 -4.76
C ALA A 490 1.10 -8.90 -5.86
N SER A 491 2.07 -9.67 -6.33
CA SER A 491 3.05 -9.25 -7.32
C SER A 491 2.47 -9.13 -8.74
N VAL A 492 3.05 -8.27 -9.58
CA VAL A 492 2.69 -8.14 -11.01
C VAL A 492 2.78 -9.50 -11.70
N LYS A 493 3.84 -10.27 -11.42
CA LYS A 493 4.07 -11.60 -11.99
C LYS A 493 2.93 -12.59 -11.69
N ASN A 494 2.38 -12.57 -10.47
CA ASN A 494 1.31 -13.47 -10.07
C ASN A 494 -0.08 -12.98 -10.54
N VAL A 495 -0.36 -11.69 -10.38
CA VAL A 495 -1.72 -11.13 -10.56
C VAL A 495 -2.05 -10.78 -12.01
N GLN A 496 -1.08 -10.42 -12.85
CA GLN A 496 -1.37 -9.79 -14.16
C GLN A 496 -2.25 -10.63 -15.10
N ASP A 497 -2.12 -11.96 -15.05
CA ASP A 497 -2.81 -12.91 -15.91
C ASP A 497 -3.96 -13.65 -15.18
N GLN A 498 -3.97 -13.60 -13.85
CA GLN A 498 -4.93 -14.28 -12.96
C GLN A 498 -5.41 -13.30 -11.87
N ARG A 499 -6.15 -12.27 -12.27
CA ARG A 499 -6.57 -11.17 -11.37
C ARG A 499 -7.65 -11.60 -10.37
N LEU A 500 -8.53 -12.49 -10.80
CA LEU A 500 -9.63 -13.05 -10.01
C LEU A 500 -9.44 -14.54 -9.84
N GLU A 501 -9.82 -15.08 -8.69
CA GLU A 501 -9.70 -16.50 -8.39
C GLU A 501 -10.92 -17.03 -7.62
N TYR A 502 -11.12 -18.35 -7.67
CA TYR A 502 -12.06 -19.03 -6.79
C TYR A 502 -11.33 -19.60 -5.58
N MET A 503 -11.91 -19.48 -4.40
CA MET A 503 -11.49 -20.24 -3.23
C MET A 503 -12.71 -20.72 -2.44
N ILE A 504 -12.51 -21.78 -1.65
CA ILE A 504 -13.39 -22.07 -0.53
C ILE A 504 -12.99 -21.11 0.59
N MET A 505 -13.94 -20.38 1.18
CA MET A 505 -13.68 -19.53 2.35
C MET A 505 -13.68 -20.36 3.63
N GLY A 506 -13.31 -19.77 4.77
CA GLY A 506 -13.34 -20.44 6.08
C GLY A 506 -14.69 -21.06 6.45
N ASP A 507 -15.81 -20.57 5.90
CA ASP A 507 -17.16 -21.13 6.10
C ASP A 507 -17.50 -22.34 5.21
N GLY A 508 -16.55 -22.83 4.42
CA GLY A 508 -16.71 -23.98 3.53
C GLY A 508 -17.48 -23.70 2.23
N GLN A 509 -17.92 -22.46 1.97
CA GLN A 509 -18.63 -22.10 0.74
C GLN A 509 -17.69 -21.40 -0.27
N GLN A 510 -17.84 -21.68 -1.55
CA GLN A 510 -17.01 -21.09 -2.61
C GLN A 510 -17.34 -19.61 -2.84
N ALA A 511 -16.31 -18.76 -2.97
CA ALA A 511 -16.42 -17.37 -3.43
C ALA A 511 -15.42 -17.06 -4.55
N VAL A 512 -15.65 -15.94 -5.25
CA VAL A 512 -14.62 -15.28 -6.07
C VAL A 512 -13.96 -14.18 -5.22
N TYR A 513 -12.65 -14.03 -5.34
CA TYR A 513 -11.88 -13.01 -4.63
C TYR A 513 -10.86 -12.31 -5.56
N ASP A 514 -10.24 -11.25 -5.05
CA ASP A 514 -9.17 -10.50 -5.71
C ASP A 514 -7.80 -11.17 -5.40
N ASN A 515 -7.09 -11.66 -6.41
CA ASN A 515 -5.78 -12.32 -6.20
C ASN A 515 -4.78 -11.36 -5.51
N GLY A 516 -4.09 -11.88 -4.48
CA GLY A 516 -3.15 -11.12 -3.66
C GLY A 516 -3.80 -10.28 -2.56
N PHE A 517 -5.10 -10.43 -2.31
CA PHE A 517 -5.84 -9.77 -1.24
C PHE A 517 -6.59 -10.80 -0.39
N TYR A 518 -6.31 -10.84 0.92
CA TYR A 518 -6.85 -11.87 1.82
C TYR A 518 -7.33 -11.24 3.13
N ASN A 519 -8.42 -11.78 3.68
CA ASN A 519 -8.84 -11.53 5.06
C ASN A 519 -8.27 -12.65 5.94
N ILE A 520 -7.43 -12.28 6.91
CA ILE A 520 -6.73 -13.21 7.80
C ILE A 520 -7.20 -13.11 9.27
N GLY A 521 -8.26 -12.36 9.55
CA GLY A 521 -8.80 -12.24 10.91
C GLY A 521 -7.97 -11.37 11.88
N VAL A 522 -7.33 -10.29 11.41
CA VAL A 522 -6.59 -9.35 12.30
C VAL A 522 -7.53 -8.53 13.19
N ARG A 523 -8.68 -8.12 12.63
CA ARG A 523 -9.77 -7.36 13.26
C ARG A 523 -11.10 -7.83 12.66
N PRO A 524 -12.25 -7.58 13.31
CA PRO A 524 -13.55 -7.71 12.68
C PRO A 524 -13.62 -6.99 11.34
N THR A 525 -14.25 -7.63 10.35
CA THR A 525 -14.39 -7.13 8.97
C THR A 525 -15.04 -5.74 8.90
N THR A 526 -15.88 -5.38 9.87
CA THR A 526 -16.52 -4.07 9.98
C THR A 526 -15.60 -2.95 10.47
N ASP A 527 -14.45 -3.26 11.09
CA ASP A 527 -13.52 -2.24 11.59
C ASP A 527 -12.74 -1.59 10.44
N ASP A 528 -12.48 -2.34 9.37
CA ASP A 528 -11.99 -1.83 8.09
C ASP A 528 -12.31 -2.82 6.95
N LEU A 529 -13.07 -2.36 5.95
CA LEU A 529 -13.46 -3.18 4.80
C LEU A 529 -12.29 -3.53 3.86
N GLY A 530 -11.15 -2.84 3.94
CA GLY A 530 -10.02 -3.05 3.03
C GLY A 530 -10.43 -2.86 1.56
N VAL A 531 -10.10 -3.83 0.70
CA VAL A 531 -10.48 -3.84 -0.73
C VAL A 531 -12.00 -3.99 -0.95
N GLY A 532 -12.76 -4.35 0.08
CA GLY A 532 -14.23 -4.35 0.06
C GLY A 532 -14.85 -2.95 -0.05
N GLY A 533 -14.08 -1.90 0.27
CA GLY A 533 -14.51 -0.51 0.17
C GLY A 533 -14.81 0.00 -1.25
N LYS A 534 -15.08 1.30 -1.36
CA LYS A 534 -15.41 1.99 -2.62
C LYS A 534 -14.38 3.06 -2.96
N ASP A 535 -14.20 3.32 -4.26
CA ASP A 535 -13.49 4.50 -4.75
C ASP A 535 -14.33 5.78 -4.57
N PRO A 536 -13.73 6.99 -4.70
CA PRO A 536 -14.44 8.26 -4.55
C PRO A 536 -15.59 8.47 -5.55
N PHE A 537 -15.64 7.68 -6.63
CA PHE A 537 -16.71 7.70 -7.63
C PHE A 537 -17.85 6.71 -7.30
N GLY A 538 -17.76 6.03 -6.14
CA GLY A 538 -18.75 5.07 -5.64
C GLY A 538 -18.64 3.67 -6.23
N ASN A 539 -17.64 3.36 -7.06
CA ASN A 539 -17.44 2.00 -7.58
C ASN A 539 -16.67 1.13 -6.56
N PRO A 540 -16.87 -0.20 -6.53
CA PRO A 540 -16.09 -1.08 -5.65
C PRO A 540 -14.58 -1.02 -5.94
N LEU A 541 -13.74 -1.02 -4.90
CA LEU A 541 -12.28 -1.17 -5.04
C LEU A 541 -11.91 -2.59 -5.51
N SER A 542 -12.60 -3.59 -4.95
CA SER A 542 -12.54 -4.98 -5.36
C SER A 542 -12.84 -5.18 -6.84
N GLU A 543 -11.92 -5.85 -7.53
CA GLU A 543 -12.00 -6.17 -8.94
C GLU A 543 -13.02 -7.29 -9.19
N SER A 544 -13.17 -8.23 -8.25
CA SER A 544 -14.20 -9.27 -8.29
C SER A 544 -15.61 -8.68 -8.20
N ARG A 545 -15.84 -7.67 -7.34
CA ARG A 545 -17.08 -6.87 -7.34
C ARG A 545 -17.27 -6.05 -8.62
N VAL A 546 -16.21 -5.49 -9.19
CA VAL A 546 -16.27 -4.78 -10.49
C VAL A 546 -16.63 -5.75 -11.64
N ALA A 547 -16.17 -7.01 -11.59
CA ALA A 547 -16.55 -8.05 -12.54
C ALA A 547 -18.02 -8.48 -12.38
N GLN A 548 -18.49 -8.66 -11.14
CA GLN A 548 -19.90 -8.94 -10.81
C GLN A 548 -20.87 -7.89 -11.38
N LEU A 549 -20.44 -6.62 -11.40
CA LEU A 549 -21.18 -5.50 -12.01
C LEU A 549 -21.06 -5.41 -13.54
N GLY A 550 -20.30 -6.30 -14.19
CA GLY A 550 -20.02 -6.25 -15.63
C GLY A 550 -19.14 -5.08 -16.07
N LYS A 551 -18.49 -4.36 -15.14
CA LYS A 551 -17.77 -3.11 -15.39
C LYS A 551 -16.25 -3.25 -15.56
N PHE A 552 -15.72 -4.46 -15.58
CA PHE A 552 -14.27 -4.74 -15.59
C PHE A 552 -13.52 -4.07 -16.76
N GLN A 553 -14.02 -4.19 -17.99
CA GLN A 553 -13.40 -3.51 -19.14
C GLN A 553 -13.53 -1.99 -19.07
N GLN A 554 -14.64 -1.47 -18.53
CA GLN A 554 -14.87 -0.02 -18.39
C GLN A 554 -13.92 0.61 -17.38
N LEU A 555 -13.85 0.05 -16.16
CA LEU A 555 -13.15 0.65 -15.03
C LEU A 555 -11.68 0.22 -14.90
N LEU A 556 -11.32 -0.98 -15.37
CA LEU A 556 -9.98 -1.57 -15.21
C LEU A 556 -9.28 -1.83 -16.54
N GLY A 557 -9.99 -1.69 -17.67
CA GLY A 557 -9.39 -1.73 -19.00
C GLY A 557 -8.92 -3.09 -19.50
N ALA A 558 -9.36 -4.16 -18.85
CA ALA A 558 -9.01 -5.54 -19.17
C ALA A 558 -10.28 -6.41 -19.21
N THR A 559 -10.13 -7.66 -19.59
CA THR A 559 -11.15 -8.71 -19.42
C THR A 559 -10.82 -9.49 -18.14
N PRO A 560 -11.80 -9.87 -17.30
CA PRO A 560 -11.53 -10.73 -16.16
C PRO A 560 -11.22 -12.14 -16.65
N ASN A 561 -10.26 -12.81 -16.01
CA ASN A 561 -9.87 -14.19 -16.35
C ASN A 561 -10.95 -15.23 -15.94
N ILE A 562 -11.95 -14.82 -15.17
CA ILE A 562 -13.11 -15.62 -14.74
C ILE A 562 -14.38 -14.81 -15.04
N THR A 563 -15.43 -15.47 -15.53
CA THR A 563 -16.77 -14.87 -15.66
C THR A 563 -17.48 -14.88 -14.31
N VAL A 564 -17.76 -13.69 -13.77
CA VAL A 564 -18.44 -13.52 -12.47
C VAL A 564 -19.92 -13.23 -12.73
N SER A 565 -20.82 -14.10 -12.27
CA SER A 565 -22.27 -13.88 -12.42
C SER A 565 -22.78 -12.80 -11.45
N PRO A 566 -23.90 -12.11 -11.73
CA PRO A 566 -24.42 -11.07 -10.84
C PRO A 566 -24.71 -11.54 -9.41
N ASN A 567 -25.07 -12.82 -9.24
CA ASN A 567 -25.36 -13.44 -7.94
C ASN A 567 -24.17 -14.27 -7.41
N GLN A 568 -23.00 -14.18 -8.03
CA GLN A 568 -21.79 -14.88 -7.58
C GLN A 568 -21.41 -14.37 -6.18
N ARG A 569 -21.12 -15.30 -5.25
CA ARG A 569 -20.55 -14.93 -3.96
C ARG A 569 -19.17 -14.31 -4.16
N ILE A 570 -18.96 -13.13 -3.59
CA ILE A 570 -17.67 -12.43 -3.55
C ILE A 570 -17.13 -12.39 -2.13
N ALA A 571 -15.85 -12.70 -1.95
CA ALA A 571 -15.11 -12.43 -0.72
C ALA A 571 -14.14 -11.26 -0.97
N ALA A 572 -14.29 -10.19 -0.21
CA ALA A 572 -13.53 -8.94 -0.38
C ALA A 572 -13.48 -8.06 0.87
N ASP A 573 -14.42 -8.23 1.82
CA ASP A 573 -14.47 -7.37 3.00
C ASP A 573 -13.44 -7.80 4.04
N GLY A 574 -12.70 -6.84 4.59
CA GLY A 574 -11.58 -7.08 5.50
C GLY A 574 -10.37 -7.71 4.81
N ALA A 575 -10.36 -7.76 3.48
CA ALA A 575 -9.25 -8.31 2.70
C ALA A 575 -8.24 -7.21 2.31
N PHE A 576 -6.97 -7.51 2.53
CA PHE A 576 -5.86 -6.57 2.35
C PHE A 576 -4.76 -7.14 1.48
N LYS A 577 -4.06 -6.27 0.76
CA LYS A 577 -2.93 -6.62 -0.10
C LYS A 577 -1.85 -7.36 0.70
N THR A 578 -1.45 -8.55 0.25
CA THR A 578 -0.32 -9.26 0.86
C THR A 578 0.98 -8.44 0.76
N PRO A 579 1.64 -8.10 1.87
CA PRO A 579 2.93 -7.42 1.84
C PRO A 579 4.05 -8.40 1.42
N THR A 580 5.14 -7.88 0.86
CA THR A 580 6.39 -8.66 0.77
C THR A 580 6.94 -8.89 2.19
N LEU A 581 7.55 -10.05 2.42
CA LEU A 581 8.25 -10.34 3.69
C LEU A 581 9.74 -9.98 3.64
N ARG A 582 10.23 -9.43 2.51
CA ARG A 582 11.62 -8.95 2.41
C ARG A 582 11.85 -7.78 3.35
N ASN A 583 12.88 -7.89 4.20
CA ASN A 583 13.20 -6.98 5.30
C ASN A 583 12.16 -6.90 6.43
N VAL A 584 11.27 -7.89 6.58
CA VAL A 584 10.21 -7.84 7.61
C VAL A 584 10.74 -7.66 9.04
N GLU A 585 11.97 -8.07 9.32
CA GLU A 585 12.67 -7.79 10.60
C GLU A 585 12.76 -6.29 10.94
N LEU A 586 12.80 -5.42 9.92
CA LEU A 586 13.04 -3.98 10.07
C LEU A 586 11.73 -3.16 10.07
N THR A 587 10.59 -3.79 9.81
CA THR A 587 9.30 -3.13 9.52
C THR A 587 8.24 -3.39 10.59
N ALA A 588 8.63 -3.42 11.87
CA ALA A 588 7.69 -3.37 12.98
C ALA A 588 7.14 -1.94 13.14
N PRO A 589 5.88 -1.76 13.59
CA PRO A 589 4.93 -2.80 13.99
C PRO A 589 4.23 -3.47 12.79
N TYR A 590 3.56 -4.60 13.02
CA TYR A 590 3.06 -5.47 11.96
C TYR A 590 1.55 -5.41 11.71
N PHE A 591 1.13 -5.89 10.53
CA PHE A 591 -0.21 -5.82 9.94
C PHE A 591 -0.67 -4.39 9.59
N HIS A 592 -1.79 -4.28 8.87
CA HIS A 592 -2.39 -3.01 8.44
C HIS A 592 -2.83 -2.12 9.61
N ASN A 593 -2.99 -2.66 10.82
CA ASN A 593 -3.32 -1.92 12.03
C ASN A 593 -2.10 -1.64 12.93
N GLY A 594 -0.92 -2.17 12.62
CA GLY A 594 0.25 -2.07 13.49
C GLY A 594 0.08 -2.77 14.84
N GLY A 595 -0.85 -3.73 14.98
CA GLY A 595 -1.29 -4.24 16.27
C GLY A 595 -0.39 -5.31 16.93
N LYS A 596 0.72 -5.71 16.30
CA LYS A 596 1.72 -6.65 16.85
C LYS A 596 3.12 -6.03 16.80
N LEU A 597 3.93 -6.25 17.83
CA LEU A 597 5.27 -5.70 17.97
C LEU A 597 6.36 -6.65 17.46
N THR A 598 6.22 -7.96 17.66
CA THR A 598 7.27 -8.95 17.33
C THR A 598 6.87 -9.93 16.24
N LEU A 599 7.86 -10.44 15.49
CA LEU A 599 7.63 -11.53 14.53
C LEU A 599 7.09 -12.80 15.22
N LYS A 600 7.40 -13.02 16.50
CA LYS A 600 6.88 -14.14 17.29
C LYS A 600 5.37 -14.00 17.49
N GLU A 601 4.88 -12.82 17.87
CA GLU A 601 3.43 -12.54 17.97
C GLU A 601 2.69 -12.72 16.64
N VAL A 602 3.34 -12.39 15.51
CA VAL A 602 2.79 -12.61 14.16
C VAL A 602 2.73 -14.10 13.83
N VAL A 603 3.76 -14.89 14.14
CA VAL A 603 3.74 -16.34 13.94
C VAL A 603 2.75 -17.03 14.87
N GLU A 604 2.60 -16.58 16.11
CA GLU A 604 1.58 -17.06 17.06
C GLU A 604 0.17 -16.73 16.58
N PHE A 605 -0.06 -15.56 15.98
CA PHE A 605 -1.31 -15.19 15.33
C PHE A 605 -1.72 -16.18 14.23
N TYR A 606 -0.80 -16.52 13.33
CA TYR A 606 -1.07 -17.54 12.30
C TYR A 606 -1.25 -18.93 12.92
N ASN A 607 -0.47 -19.29 13.95
CA ASN A 607 -0.56 -20.60 14.60
C ASN A 607 -1.94 -20.92 15.18
N ARG A 608 -2.65 -19.90 15.71
CA ARG A 608 -4.02 -20.03 16.26
C ARG A 608 -5.14 -19.78 15.24
N GLY A 609 -4.82 -19.61 13.96
CA GLY A 609 -5.78 -19.37 12.89
C GLY A 609 -6.40 -17.97 12.91
N GLY A 610 -5.66 -16.94 13.32
CA GLY A 610 -6.12 -15.55 13.41
C GLY A 610 -6.82 -15.20 14.74
N ASP A 611 -7.04 -13.90 14.97
CA ASP A 611 -7.65 -13.39 16.21
C ASP A 611 -9.19 -13.30 16.11
N PHE A 612 -9.72 -13.01 14.91
CA PHE A 612 -11.16 -12.85 14.63
C PHE A 612 -11.67 -13.87 13.60
N HIS A 613 -11.22 -15.11 13.72
CA HIS A 613 -11.51 -16.21 12.79
C HIS A 613 -13.01 -16.42 12.59
N GLU A 614 -13.75 -16.66 13.67
CA GLU A 614 -15.19 -16.95 13.63
C GLU A 614 -16.03 -15.75 13.17
N GLN A 615 -15.65 -14.51 13.54
CA GLN A 615 -16.36 -13.30 13.10
C GLN A 615 -16.16 -13.01 11.60
N ASN A 616 -14.97 -13.33 11.06
CA ASN A 616 -14.64 -13.08 9.66
C ASN A 616 -14.90 -14.27 8.73
N ILE A 617 -15.37 -15.42 9.25
CA ILE A 617 -15.41 -16.72 8.58
C ILE A 617 -15.99 -16.72 7.15
N ALA A 618 -16.89 -15.79 6.84
CA ALA A 618 -17.50 -15.61 5.52
C ALA A 618 -16.61 -14.90 4.47
N ASN A 619 -15.56 -14.18 4.89
CA ASN A 619 -14.53 -13.59 4.01
C ASN A 619 -13.12 -14.13 4.32
N LEU A 620 -12.94 -14.88 5.42
CA LEU A 620 -11.66 -15.42 5.85
C LEU A 620 -11.09 -16.43 4.84
N ASP A 621 -9.79 -16.32 4.56
CA ASP A 621 -9.04 -17.33 3.82
C ASP A 621 -9.06 -18.68 4.56
N ALA A 622 -9.36 -19.78 3.84
CA ALA A 622 -9.47 -21.12 4.42
C ALA A 622 -8.13 -21.72 4.90
N ASP A 623 -6.97 -21.20 4.48
CA ASP A 623 -5.68 -21.64 5.02
C ASP A 623 -5.37 -21.05 6.41
N ILE A 624 -6.18 -20.10 6.89
CA ILE A 624 -6.05 -19.46 8.21
C ILE A 624 -6.73 -20.33 9.28
N GLU A 625 -6.09 -21.46 9.58
CA GLU A 625 -6.53 -22.46 10.57
C GLU A 625 -5.47 -22.72 11.67
N ASN A 626 -5.75 -23.62 12.62
CA ASN A 626 -4.78 -23.99 13.65
C ASN A 626 -3.63 -24.81 13.04
N LEU A 627 -2.42 -24.25 13.04
CA LEU A 627 -1.24 -24.88 12.45
C LEU A 627 -0.55 -25.89 13.39
N ASN A 628 -0.87 -25.86 14.68
CA ASN A 628 -0.33 -26.74 15.73
C ASN A 628 1.21 -26.75 15.82
N LEU A 629 1.85 -25.64 15.49
CA LEU A 629 3.30 -25.45 15.53
C LEU A 629 3.81 -25.46 16.98
N THR A 630 4.91 -26.18 17.22
CA THR A 630 5.62 -26.12 18.50
C THR A 630 6.34 -24.78 18.67
N ASP A 631 6.77 -24.45 19.89
CA ASP A 631 7.53 -23.20 20.09
C ASP A 631 8.84 -23.15 19.30
N GLN A 632 9.48 -24.31 19.10
CA GLN A 632 10.66 -24.46 18.25
C GLN A 632 10.35 -24.18 16.78
N ASP A 633 9.22 -24.66 16.26
CA ASP A 633 8.80 -24.39 14.87
C ASP A 633 8.57 -22.88 14.66
N LYS A 634 7.96 -22.22 15.66
CA LYS A 634 7.74 -20.77 15.62
C LYS A 634 9.07 -20.00 15.66
N ASP A 635 10.03 -20.42 16.48
CA ASP A 635 11.35 -19.79 16.56
C ASP A 635 12.17 -20.01 15.28
N ASP A 636 12.03 -21.19 14.66
CA ASP A 636 12.66 -21.50 13.38
C ASP A 636 12.07 -20.65 12.24
N LEU A 637 10.74 -20.46 12.21
CA LEU A 637 10.06 -19.52 11.30
C LEU A 637 10.55 -18.08 11.52
N VAL A 638 10.63 -17.60 12.77
CA VAL A 638 11.15 -16.26 13.08
C VAL A 638 12.61 -16.12 12.62
N ALA A 639 13.44 -17.14 12.79
CA ALA A 639 14.82 -17.14 12.29
C ALA A 639 14.87 -17.03 10.76
N PHE A 640 14.00 -17.77 10.05
CA PHE A 640 13.87 -17.70 8.59
C PHE A 640 13.38 -16.33 8.10
N LEU A 641 12.40 -15.71 8.77
CA LEU A 641 11.93 -14.37 8.42
C LEU A 641 13.03 -13.31 8.52
N LYS A 642 13.95 -13.44 9.50
CA LYS A 642 15.16 -12.60 9.61
C LYS A 642 16.19 -12.86 8.49
N ALA A 643 16.14 -14.03 7.83
CA ALA A 643 16.98 -14.32 6.67
C ALA A 643 16.54 -13.60 5.39
N LEU A 644 15.39 -12.90 5.44
CA LEU A 644 14.85 -12.09 4.35
C LEU A 644 15.34 -10.63 4.41
N THR A 645 16.19 -10.27 5.37
CA THR A 645 16.74 -8.92 5.54
C THR A 645 18.01 -8.70 4.71
N ASP A 646 18.03 -7.63 3.93
CA ASP A 646 19.20 -7.19 3.17
C ASP A 646 20.00 -6.17 3.98
N GLU A 647 21.29 -6.45 4.19
CA GLU A 647 22.17 -5.57 4.97
C GLU A 647 22.42 -4.20 4.29
N ARG A 648 22.08 -4.02 3.01
CA ARG A 648 22.02 -2.68 2.41
C ARG A 648 20.85 -1.86 2.94
N VAL A 649 19.70 -2.48 3.20
CA VAL A 649 18.53 -1.81 3.80
C VAL A 649 18.82 -1.51 5.27
N ARG A 650 19.33 -2.49 6.04
CA ARG A 650 19.63 -2.33 7.47
C ARG A 650 20.59 -1.17 7.77
N TYR A 651 21.58 -0.99 6.91
CA TYR A 651 22.61 0.04 7.04
C TYR A 651 22.39 1.27 6.13
N GLU A 652 21.25 1.40 5.46
CA GLU A 652 20.91 2.53 4.57
C GLU A 652 21.99 2.79 3.48
N LYS A 653 22.56 1.71 2.94
CA LYS A 653 23.55 1.73 1.85
C LYS A 653 22.84 1.90 0.52
N ALA A 654 23.55 2.40 -0.50
CA ALA A 654 22.99 2.53 -1.84
C ALA A 654 22.34 1.23 -2.34
N PRO A 655 21.12 1.28 -2.91
CA PRO A 655 20.35 2.47 -3.32
C PRO A 655 19.47 3.12 -2.23
N PHE A 656 19.54 2.67 -0.97
CA PHE A 656 18.74 3.14 0.16
C PHE A 656 19.33 4.34 0.91
N ASP A 657 20.41 4.93 0.42
CA ASP A 657 21.00 6.17 0.93
C ASP A 657 20.08 7.38 0.63
N HIS A 658 20.15 8.45 1.42
CA HIS A 658 19.13 9.51 1.37
C HIS A 658 19.60 10.90 1.88
N PRO A 659 18.93 11.99 1.45
CA PRO A 659 19.12 13.31 2.06
C PRO A 659 18.56 13.38 3.49
N GLN A 660 18.92 14.43 4.22
CA GLN A 660 18.46 14.70 5.59
C GLN A 660 16.94 14.92 5.65
N LEU A 661 16.30 14.61 6.78
CA LEU A 661 14.94 15.05 7.11
C LEU A 661 14.90 15.68 8.51
N PHE A 662 13.89 16.52 8.73
CA PHE A 662 13.43 16.93 10.05
C PHE A 662 11.95 16.53 10.17
N ILE A 663 11.70 15.35 10.74
CA ILE A 663 10.36 14.81 10.89
C ILE A 663 9.78 15.25 12.24
N HIS A 664 8.47 15.46 12.31
CA HIS A 664 7.76 15.57 13.58
C HIS A 664 7.84 14.25 14.35
N ASN A 665 7.77 14.31 15.68
CA ASN A 665 7.81 13.16 16.59
C ASN A 665 6.87 13.42 17.77
N GLY A 666 5.61 13.70 17.45
CA GLY A 666 4.59 14.23 18.36
C GLY A 666 4.91 15.63 18.89
N HIS A 667 4.49 15.88 20.13
CA HIS A 667 4.44 17.21 20.75
C HIS A 667 5.01 17.21 22.18
N PRO A 668 5.65 18.30 22.65
CA PRO A 668 6.13 18.38 24.03
C PRO A 668 4.98 18.23 25.03
N GLY A 669 5.11 17.24 25.92
CA GLY A 669 4.02 16.75 26.77
C GLY A 669 3.65 15.30 26.47
N ASN A 670 2.39 14.95 26.71
CA ASN A 670 1.81 13.60 26.57
C ASN A 670 0.34 13.67 26.09
N GLU A 671 -0.43 12.60 26.26
CA GLU A 671 -1.84 12.49 25.87
C GLU A 671 -2.84 13.29 26.72
N THR A 672 -2.39 13.90 27.83
CA THR A 672 -3.22 14.72 28.72
C THR A 672 -2.86 16.21 28.69
N SER A 673 -1.67 16.55 28.22
CA SER A 673 -1.18 17.92 28.15
C SER A 673 -0.17 18.08 27.02
N VAL A 674 -0.37 19.09 26.18
CA VAL A 674 0.54 19.48 25.10
C VAL A 674 0.79 20.98 25.15
N THR A 675 1.99 21.41 24.74
CA THR A 675 2.31 22.83 24.62
C THR A 675 1.57 23.44 23.43
N ASN A 676 0.78 24.50 23.66
CA ASN A 676 0.12 25.26 22.58
C ASN A 676 1.11 26.25 21.94
N ASP A 677 1.17 26.30 20.61
CA ASP A 677 2.05 27.17 19.83
C ASP A 677 1.61 28.65 19.77
N GLY A 678 0.47 28.97 20.39
CA GLY A 678 -0.18 30.29 20.35
C GLY A 678 -1.19 30.45 19.21
N THR A 679 -1.24 29.53 18.26
CA THR A 679 -2.26 29.46 17.19
C THR A 679 -3.42 28.53 17.56
N GLY A 680 -3.27 27.73 18.61
CA GLY A 680 -4.20 26.68 18.99
C GLY A 680 -3.79 25.29 18.50
N LYS A 681 -2.62 25.15 17.87
CA LYS A 681 -2.00 23.86 17.57
C LYS A 681 -1.05 23.46 18.69
N ALA A 682 -0.77 22.18 18.78
CA ALA A 682 0.33 21.68 19.61
C ALA A 682 1.66 22.00 18.92
N THR A 683 2.64 22.47 19.69
CA THR A 683 4.02 22.68 19.21
C THR A 683 4.59 21.34 18.75
N ASP A 684 5.19 21.28 17.56
CA ASP A 684 5.89 20.07 17.09
C ASP A 684 7.19 19.84 17.87
N GLU A 685 7.41 18.61 18.33
CA GLU A 685 8.73 18.10 18.67
C GLU A 685 9.36 17.53 17.39
N LEU A 686 10.62 17.86 17.08
CA LEU A 686 11.27 17.45 15.84
C LEU A 686 12.38 16.42 16.10
N LEU A 687 12.45 15.40 15.25
CA LEU A 687 13.53 14.44 15.15
C LEU A 687 14.32 14.69 13.86
N GLU A 688 15.63 14.90 13.98
CA GLU A 688 16.52 14.94 12.83
C GLU A 688 16.86 13.51 12.36
N ILE A 689 16.67 13.26 11.08
CA ILE A 689 17.23 12.09 10.38
C ILE A 689 18.39 12.59 9.53
N PRO A 690 19.66 12.33 9.90
CA PRO A 690 20.83 12.81 9.15
C PRO A 690 20.86 12.28 7.72
N SER A 691 21.46 13.03 6.79
CA SER A 691 21.72 12.54 5.43
C SER A 691 22.71 11.38 5.44
N VAL A 692 22.43 10.33 4.67
CA VAL A 692 23.28 9.14 4.52
C VAL A 692 23.82 9.06 3.10
N GLY A 693 25.12 8.81 2.95
CA GLY A 693 25.78 8.60 1.66
C GLY A 693 25.76 7.15 1.20
N ARG A 694 26.24 6.86 -0.02
CA ARG A 694 26.18 5.52 -0.63
C ARG A 694 26.74 4.37 0.21
N ASN A 695 27.67 4.67 1.11
CA ASN A 695 28.35 3.71 1.98
C ASN A 695 27.49 3.28 3.19
N GLY A 696 26.37 3.95 3.44
CA GLY A 696 25.48 3.70 4.57
C GLY A 696 26.03 4.19 5.91
N ARG A 697 25.36 3.79 6.99
CA ARG A 697 25.82 4.01 8.37
C ARG A 697 26.83 2.94 8.81
N SER A 698 27.63 3.26 9.82
CA SER A 698 28.46 2.29 10.56
C SER A 698 27.63 1.42 11.52
N THR A 699 26.52 1.97 12.01
CA THR A 699 25.62 1.37 13.01
C THR A 699 24.20 1.50 12.48
N PRO A 700 23.38 0.43 12.48
CA PRO A 700 22.02 0.51 11.98
C PRO A 700 21.15 1.37 12.93
N PRO A 701 20.14 2.10 12.43
CA PRO A 701 19.21 2.80 13.30
C PRO A 701 18.30 1.80 14.05
N SER A 702 17.85 2.17 15.25
CA SER A 702 17.03 1.31 16.11
C SER A 702 15.70 0.90 15.48
N ASN A 703 15.27 -0.34 15.72
CA ASN A 703 13.94 -0.82 15.32
C ASN A 703 12.86 -0.30 16.28
N PHE A 704 11.62 -0.20 15.77
CA PHE A 704 10.46 0.26 16.51
C PHE A 704 10.32 -0.53 17.83
N LEU A 705 10.40 0.18 18.96
CA LEU A 705 10.35 -0.37 20.33
C LEU A 705 11.26 -1.60 20.57
N ALA A 706 12.35 -1.74 19.81
CA ALA A 706 13.31 -2.80 20.05
C ALA A 706 13.98 -2.62 21.41
N THR A 707 13.97 -3.69 22.22
CA THR A 707 14.83 -3.78 23.40
C THR A 707 16.30 -3.67 22.96
N PRO A 708 17.14 -2.87 23.64
CA PRO A 708 18.55 -2.69 23.32
C PRO A 708 19.37 -3.99 23.23
#